data_AF-A0A8H7EMU0-F1
#
_entry.id   AF-A0A8H7EMU0-F1
#
_cell.length_a   1.000
_cell.length_b   1.000
_cell.length_c   1.000
_cell.angle_alpha   90.00
_cell.angle_beta   90.00
_cell.angle_gamma   90.00
#
_symmetry.space_group_name_H-M   'P 1'
#
loop_
_entity.id
_entity.type
_entity.pdbx_description
1 polymer ?
#
loop_
_entity_poly.entity_id
_entity_poly.type
_entity_poly.pdbx_seq_one_letter_code
_entity_poly.pdbx_strand_id
1 'polypeptide(L)'
;MVKAVAFIRGDSKVTGTVTFVQESENAPTTIEATITGLTPGKHGFHVHEFGDNTNGCTSAGAHFNPHGKTHGSPDSEERHAGDLGNVVADADGKATLKIEDKQVKLIGPHSVIGRTIVVHAAEDDLGQGGHELSKTTGNAGDRWACGVIGMGAELLTPCHHFPLFHASVTPKRFFTKPMPSYDHDAAVESYTIPGARVFDHFFKCPLDYERKDSHQHIDVFVRQLVPIGKEDLINNLPFLLYLQGGPGFEVALPSDANSGWIKAAFDHGYQVLLLDQRGTGLSSQISAESLDALQLSTTDQKLNYVKHFRADSIVRDCETIRHQLTKDRPAGYEKRISLLGQSFGGFCIGTYLSLFPQSVKEALITGGVPPLVDSPDEVYRLLYPRILKRNKLYYEKFPHDVARVRRIHAYVSENKPILPNGGLLTARRFLQLGIQFGFSGGYDKVHELILQAANDLDRMERLSYRTLNNLQQLQSWDSNVIYAVLHEAIYCQGQASNWSAERILKSEFAEDFEWRIDHLKPDQPVHFTGETIYPFMFEDYAELRPLTELAHRLASHSWGQLYNKDVLKSTTVPVAGVSYFDDMYVDRELSEKTAEVIQGFKQWITNEYAHNGLRADGERIVNYLFKLARGEENYNR
;
A
#
# COMPACT_ATOMS: atom_id res chain seq x y z
N MET A 1 -1.67 12.92 29.78
CA MET A 1 -2.44 13.85 28.95
C MET A 1 -2.27 13.48 27.48
N VAL A 2 -3.36 13.16 26.78
CA VAL A 2 -3.40 12.97 25.33
C VAL A 2 -4.12 14.16 24.71
N LYS A 3 -3.61 14.64 23.58
CA LYS A 3 -4.22 15.72 22.78
C LYS A 3 -4.52 15.19 21.38
N ALA A 4 -5.66 15.60 20.83
CA ALA A 4 -6.03 15.30 19.46
C ALA A 4 -6.60 16.55 18.77
N VAL A 5 -6.54 16.55 17.45
CA VAL A 5 -7.05 17.64 16.61
C VAL A 5 -7.72 17.06 15.36
N ALA A 6 -8.82 17.69 14.95
CA ALA A 6 -9.46 17.44 13.67
C ALA A 6 -9.67 18.77 12.93
N PHE A 7 -9.32 18.79 11.65
CA PHE A 7 -9.65 19.88 10.75
C PHE A 7 -10.85 19.43 9.92
N ILE A 8 -12.01 20.07 10.10
CA ILE A 8 -13.24 19.69 9.40
C ILE A 8 -13.41 20.51 8.13
N ARG A 9 -13.72 19.83 7.02
CA ARG A 9 -14.03 20.42 5.71
C ARG A 9 -15.09 19.56 5.00
N GLY A 10 -15.81 20.12 4.04
CA GLY A 10 -16.74 19.37 3.20
C GLY A 10 -17.05 20.12 1.91
N ASP A 11 -18.02 19.61 1.14
CA ASP A 11 -18.44 20.22 -0.13
C ASP A 11 -19.26 21.51 0.07
N SER A 12 -19.66 21.79 1.31
CA SER A 12 -20.20 23.08 1.73
C SER A 12 -19.07 24.09 1.97
N LYS A 13 -19.38 25.38 2.13
CA LYS A 13 -18.38 26.40 2.54
C LYS A 13 -17.95 26.28 4.01
N VAL A 14 -18.39 25.24 4.71
CA VAL A 14 -18.14 25.03 6.14
C VAL A 14 -16.73 24.51 6.37
N THR A 15 -16.00 25.18 7.26
CA THR A 15 -14.68 24.73 7.72
C THR A 15 -14.49 25.01 9.20
N GLY A 16 -13.66 24.21 9.88
CA GLY A 16 -13.39 24.42 11.29
C GLY A 16 -12.23 23.60 11.84
N THR A 17 -11.90 23.88 13.10
CA THR A 17 -10.90 23.15 13.87
C THR A 17 -11.56 22.67 15.17
N VAL A 18 -11.32 21.40 15.51
CA VAL A 18 -11.79 20.77 16.74
C VAL A 18 -10.58 20.21 17.47
N THR A 19 -10.40 20.54 18.75
CA THR A 19 -9.34 20.01 19.60
C THR A 19 -9.93 19.21 20.74
N PHE A 20 -9.20 18.19 21.16
CA PHE A 20 -9.58 17.28 22.23
C PHE A 20 -8.41 17.16 23.20
N VAL A 21 -8.69 17.21 24.50
CA VAL A 21 -7.69 17.00 25.55
C VAL A 21 -8.25 16.06 26.59
N GLN A 22 -7.51 14.99 26.90
CA GLN A 22 -7.86 14.03 27.94
C GLN A 22 -6.66 13.78 28.84
N GLU A 23 -6.80 14.04 30.14
CA GLU A 23 -5.68 13.92 31.09
C GLU A 23 -5.23 12.46 31.29
N SER A 24 -6.20 11.57 31.50
CA SER A 24 -6.05 10.14 31.72
C SER A 24 -7.31 9.40 31.25
N GLU A 25 -7.26 8.08 31.12
CA GLU A 25 -8.38 7.27 30.60
C GLU A 25 -9.72 7.50 31.32
N ASN A 26 -9.66 7.68 32.64
CA ASN A 26 -10.84 7.92 33.48
C ASN A 26 -11.29 9.38 33.53
N ALA A 27 -10.46 10.32 33.06
CA ALA A 27 -10.82 11.73 33.00
C ALA A 27 -11.85 11.98 31.87
N PRO A 28 -12.72 13.00 32.00
CA PRO A 28 -13.48 13.50 30.86
C PRO A 28 -12.55 14.08 29.80
N THR A 29 -13.04 14.11 28.55
CA THR A 29 -12.34 14.74 27.44
C THR A 29 -12.89 16.14 27.24
N THR A 30 -12.02 17.16 27.34
CA THR A 30 -12.37 18.53 26.95
C THR A 30 -12.34 18.64 25.43
N ILE A 31 -13.41 19.13 24.83
CA ILE A 31 -13.56 19.31 23.39
C ILE A 31 -13.82 20.78 23.10
N GLU A 32 -12.98 21.39 22.27
CA GLU A 32 -13.15 22.78 21.81
C GLU A 32 -13.28 22.81 20.29
N ALA A 33 -14.28 23.51 19.77
CA ALA A 33 -14.48 23.66 18.32
C ALA A 33 -14.63 25.13 17.93
N THR A 34 -14.07 25.51 16.79
CA THR A 34 -14.37 26.75 16.08
C THR A 34 -14.71 26.42 14.64
N ILE A 35 -15.92 26.73 14.22
CA ILE A 35 -16.48 26.38 12.91
C ILE A 35 -17.03 27.65 12.26
N THR A 36 -16.84 27.78 10.95
CA THR A 36 -17.28 28.94 10.16
C THR A 36 -17.97 28.48 8.88
N GLY A 37 -18.85 29.32 8.34
CA GLY A 37 -19.58 29.06 7.11
C GLY A 37 -20.89 28.29 7.30
N LEU A 38 -21.37 28.15 8.54
CA LEU A 38 -22.66 27.55 8.89
C LEU A 38 -23.81 28.53 8.61
N THR A 39 -25.04 28.03 8.56
CA THR A 39 -26.23 28.88 8.66
C THR A 39 -26.49 29.28 10.12
N PRO A 40 -27.11 30.42 10.42
CA PRO A 40 -27.42 30.78 11.81
C PRO A 40 -28.34 29.74 12.46
N GLY A 41 -28.04 29.33 13.70
CA GLY A 41 -28.82 28.35 14.44
C GLY A 41 -28.03 27.13 14.90
N LYS A 42 -28.75 26.08 15.28
CA LYS A 42 -28.16 24.84 15.82
C LYS A 42 -27.81 23.86 14.69
N HIS A 43 -26.68 23.18 14.87
CA HIS A 43 -26.18 22.17 13.97
C HIS A 43 -25.71 20.96 14.75
N GLY A 44 -26.20 19.77 14.39
CA GLY A 44 -25.79 18.51 15.02
C GLY A 44 -24.29 18.28 14.89
N PHE A 45 -23.68 17.73 15.94
CA PHE A 45 -22.23 17.57 16.04
C PHE A 45 -21.89 16.23 16.68
N HIS A 46 -21.25 15.34 15.91
CA HIS A 46 -21.09 13.94 16.31
C HIS A 46 -19.73 13.37 15.90
N VAL A 47 -19.22 12.44 16.70
CA VAL A 47 -18.15 11.52 16.27
C VAL A 47 -18.80 10.34 15.55
N HIS A 48 -18.36 10.10 14.33
CA HIS A 48 -18.75 8.99 13.48
C HIS A 48 -17.75 7.84 13.56
N GLU A 49 -18.20 6.64 13.22
CA GLU A 49 -17.50 5.39 13.47
C GLU A 49 -16.14 5.28 12.74
N PHE A 50 -16.10 5.64 11.46
CA PHE A 50 -14.92 5.43 10.62
C PHE A 50 -14.15 6.73 10.38
N GLY A 51 -12.82 6.65 10.47
CA GLY A 51 -11.89 7.69 9.97
C GLY A 51 -11.75 7.69 8.45
N ASP A 52 -12.83 7.40 7.73
CA ASP A 52 -12.84 7.28 6.29
C ASP A 52 -13.59 8.46 5.68
N ASN A 53 -12.85 9.30 4.95
CA ASN A 53 -13.38 10.45 4.23
C ASN A 53 -13.18 10.30 2.70
N THR A 54 -12.97 9.07 2.20
CA THR A 54 -12.70 8.77 0.77
C THR A 54 -13.85 9.16 -0.16
N ASN A 55 -15.09 9.11 0.32
CA ASN A 55 -16.29 9.62 -0.35
C ASN A 55 -16.90 10.80 0.41
N GLY A 56 -16.07 11.78 0.76
CA GLY A 56 -16.45 12.89 1.62
C GLY A 56 -16.91 12.41 2.99
N CYS A 57 -17.86 13.12 3.60
CA CYS A 57 -18.36 12.77 4.93
C CYS A 57 -19.24 11.52 4.95
N THR A 58 -19.63 11.00 3.78
CA THR A 58 -20.49 9.82 3.65
C THR A 58 -19.81 8.56 4.16
N SER A 59 -18.52 8.38 3.84
CA SER A 59 -17.75 7.19 4.24
C SER A 59 -17.49 7.09 5.75
N ALA A 60 -17.74 8.15 6.52
CA ALA A 60 -17.52 8.17 7.96
C ALA A 60 -18.41 7.17 8.74
N GLY A 61 -19.42 6.57 8.09
CA GLY A 61 -20.31 5.59 8.73
C GLY A 61 -21.36 6.22 9.65
N ALA A 62 -21.93 5.45 10.56
CA ALA A 62 -22.92 5.91 11.55
C ALA A 62 -22.24 6.67 12.70
N HIS A 63 -23.03 7.16 13.67
CA HIS A 63 -22.48 7.71 14.91
C HIS A 63 -21.70 6.61 15.65
N PHE A 64 -20.59 6.99 16.29
CA PHE A 64 -19.77 6.03 17.04
C PHE A 64 -20.54 5.51 18.27
N ASN A 65 -20.91 4.22 18.22
CA ASN A 65 -21.80 3.59 19.21
C ASN A 65 -21.25 2.24 19.72
N PRO A 66 -20.14 2.24 20.50
CA PRO A 66 -19.54 1.01 21.03
C PRO A 66 -20.43 0.29 22.06
N HIS A 67 -21.48 0.96 22.56
CA HIS A 67 -22.35 0.46 23.61
C HIS A 67 -23.71 -0.06 23.10
N GLY A 68 -23.96 0.02 21.79
CA GLY A 68 -25.23 -0.44 21.19
C GLY A 68 -26.47 0.30 21.70
N LYS A 69 -26.31 1.58 22.11
CA LYS A 69 -27.39 2.42 22.62
C LYS A 69 -28.15 3.12 21.50
N THR A 70 -29.29 3.72 21.82
CA THR A 70 -30.00 4.65 20.92
C THR A 70 -29.40 6.06 21.00
N HIS A 71 -29.63 6.88 19.97
CA HIS A 71 -29.16 8.26 19.93
C HIS A 71 -29.84 9.13 21.00
N GLY A 72 -29.09 10.06 21.59
CA GLY A 72 -29.61 10.98 22.61
C GLY A 72 -28.71 12.17 22.92
N SER A 73 -29.19 13.07 23.79
CA SER A 73 -28.42 14.24 24.23
C SER A 73 -27.13 13.86 24.96
N PRO A 74 -26.09 14.73 24.97
CA PRO A 74 -24.84 14.46 25.71
C PRO A 74 -25.03 14.14 27.21
N ASP A 75 -26.04 14.70 27.85
CA ASP A 75 -26.31 14.45 29.28
C ASP A 75 -27.12 13.17 29.53
N SER A 76 -27.59 12.50 28.48
CA SER A 76 -28.38 11.27 28.59
C SER A 76 -27.48 10.06 28.89
N GLU A 77 -27.94 9.17 29.76
CA GLU A 77 -27.32 7.84 29.90
C GLU A 77 -27.58 6.99 28.65
N GLU A 78 -28.70 7.21 27.97
CA GLU A 78 -29.09 6.57 26.73
C GLU A 78 -28.69 7.49 25.55
N ARG A 79 -27.47 7.29 25.05
CA ARG A 79 -26.86 8.00 23.92
C ARG A 79 -25.78 7.16 23.27
N HIS A 80 -25.42 7.44 22.03
CA HIS A 80 -24.17 6.98 21.46
C HIS A 80 -22.98 7.69 22.12
N ALA A 81 -21.81 7.04 22.14
CA ALA A 81 -20.60 7.65 22.66
C ALA A 81 -20.17 8.87 21.83
N GLY A 82 -20.48 8.87 20.53
CA GLY A 82 -20.21 9.98 19.62
C GLY A 82 -21.20 11.14 19.65
N ASP A 83 -22.31 11.07 20.41
CA ASP A 83 -23.34 12.11 20.40
C ASP A 83 -22.90 13.34 21.21
N LEU A 84 -22.52 14.46 20.56
CA LEU A 84 -22.08 15.69 21.25
C LEU A 84 -23.13 16.81 21.21
N GLY A 85 -24.33 16.53 20.69
CA GLY A 85 -25.44 17.46 20.63
C GLY A 85 -25.26 18.49 19.52
N ASN A 86 -25.43 19.78 19.84
CA ASN A 86 -25.43 20.85 18.85
C ASN A 86 -24.30 21.87 19.07
N VAL A 87 -23.68 22.31 17.98
CA VAL A 87 -23.00 23.61 17.93
C VAL A 87 -24.01 24.70 17.55
N VAL A 88 -23.79 25.94 18.02
CA VAL A 88 -24.68 27.06 17.71
C VAL A 88 -23.91 28.11 16.92
N ALA A 89 -24.33 28.33 15.68
CA ALA A 89 -23.78 29.35 14.81
C ALA A 89 -24.51 30.69 15.01
N ASP A 90 -23.74 31.77 15.08
CA ASP A 90 -24.24 33.14 15.14
C ASP A 90 -24.75 33.64 13.77
N ALA A 91 -25.13 34.92 13.71
CA ALA A 91 -25.63 35.55 12.49
C ALA A 91 -24.59 35.60 11.35
N ASP A 92 -23.30 35.50 11.68
CA ASP A 92 -22.19 35.49 10.72
C ASP A 92 -21.81 34.05 10.29
N GLY A 93 -22.55 33.04 10.77
CA GLY A 93 -22.30 31.64 10.45
C GLY A 93 -21.09 31.06 11.18
N LYS A 94 -20.68 31.66 12.30
CA LYS A 94 -19.57 31.19 13.15
C LYS A 94 -20.12 30.52 14.40
N ALA A 95 -19.61 29.33 14.72
CA ALA A 95 -19.92 28.60 15.94
C ALA A 95 -18.64 28.36 16.75
N THR A 96 -18.71 28.57 18.07
CA THR A 96 -17.67 28.13 19.01
C THR A 96 -18.28 27.25 20.08
N LEU A 97 -17.62 26.13 20.37
CA LEU A 97 -18.05 25.15 21.38
C LEU A 97 -16.89 24.87 22.33
N LYS A 98 -17.19 24.74 23.61
CA LYS A 98 -16.29 24.17 24.61
C LYS A 98 -17.10 23.31 25.57
N ILE A 99 -16.86 22.01 25.56
CA ILE A 99 -17.58 21.04 26.39
C ILE A 99 -16.60 20.07 27.06
N GLU A 100 -17.06 19.40 28.10
CA GLU A 100 -16.39 18.24 28.68
C GLU A 100 -17.31 17.03 28.53
N ASP A 101 -16.81 15.97 27.90
CA ASP A 101 -17.59 14.77 27.62
C ASP A 101 -16.98 13.55 28.32
N LYS A 102 -17.84 12.70 28.89
CA LYS A 102 -17.42 11.51 29.66
C LYS A 102 -17.34 10.24 28.82
N GLN A 103 -18.00 10.20 27.66
CA GLN A 103 -18.09 9.03 26.79
C GLN A 103 -17.06 9.08 25.65
N VAL A 104 -16.74 10.26 25.13
CA VAL A 104 -15.63 10.45 24.21
C VAL A 104 -14.32 10.21 24.95
N LYS A 105 -13.56 9.22 24.49
CA LYS A 105 -12.25 8.86 25.04
C LYS A 105 -11.18 9.09 23.97
N LEU A 106 -10.00 9.56 24.39
CA LEU A 106 -8.78 9.55 23.57
C LEU A 106 -7.88 8.35 23.90
N ILE A 107 -8.07 7.77 25.09
CA ILE A 107 -7.30 6.64 25.62
C ILE A 107 -8.23 5.45 25.84
N GLY A 108 -7.77 4.24 25.54
CA GLY A 108 -8.52 3.00 25.77
C GLY A 108 -9.25 2.47 24.52
N PRO A 109 -9.97 1.34 24.65
CA PRO A 109 -10.54 0.60 23.51
C PRO A 109 -11.65 1.35 22.77
N HIS A 110 -12.29 2.32 23.42
CA HIS A 110 -13.33 3.18 22.82
C HIS A 110 -12.78 4.55 22.40
N SER A 111 -11.48 4.62 22.11
CA SER A 111 -10.86 5.87 21.65
C SER A 111 -11.50 6.36 20.35
N VAL A 112 -11.65 7.69 20.25
CA VAL A 112 -12.10 8.38 19.04
C VAL A 112 -10.95 8.81 18.13
N ILE A 113 -9.69 8.56 18.52
CA ILE A 113 -8.54 8.81 17.63
C ILE A 113 -8.66 7.90 16.40
N GLY A 114 -8.47 8.47 15.22
CA GLY A 114 -8.66 7.78 13.95
C GLY A 114 -10.12 7.64 13.52
N ARG A 115 -11.07 8.25 14.24
CA ARG A 115 -12.47 8.37 13.82
C ARG A 115 -12.75 9.75 13.23
N THR A 116 -13.96 9.99 12.72
CA THR A 116 -14.30 11.26 12.07
C THR A 116 -15.26 12.08 12.90
N ILE A 117 -14.95 13.35 13.17
CA ILE A 117 -15.91 14.31 13.73
C ILE A 117 -16.67 14.99 12.60
N VAL A 118 -17.99 15.16 12.73
CA VAL A 118 -18.90 15.68 11.70
C VAL A 118 -19.77 16.80 12.28
N VAL A 119 -19.96 17.88 11.50
CA VAL A 119 -21.01 18.89 11.71
C VAL A 119 -22.09 18.75 10.64
N HIS A 120 -23.35 18.79 11.07
CA HIS A 120 -24.51 18.53 10.24
C HIS A 120 -25.23 19.80 9.77
N ALA A 121 -26.13 19.64 8.81
CA ALA A 121 -26.90 20.71 8.17
C ALA A 121 -28.00 21.30 9.05
N ALA A 122 -28.58 20.51 9.94
CA ALA A 122 -29.73 20.88 10.77
C ALA A 122 -29.49 20.60 12.25
N GLU A 123 -30.44 21.06 13.07
CA GLU A 123 -30.47 20.77 14.50
C GLU A 123 -30.59 19.28 14.76
N ASP A 124 -29.75 18.78 15.66
CA ASP A 124 -29.92 17.50 16.33
C ASP A 124 -31.06 17.63 17.37
N ASP A 125 -32.14 16.86 17.17
CA ASP A 125 -33.31 16.79 18.04
C ASP A 125 -33.10 16.01 19.35
N LEU A 126 -31.88 15.51 19.57
CA LEU A 126 -31.39 14.81 20.76
C LEU A 126 -32.16 13.52 21.06
N GLY A 127 -32.74 12.91 20.04
CA GLY A 127 -33.56 11.70 20.15
C GLY A 127 -34.97 11.97 20.67
N GLN A 128 -35.44 13.22 20.64
CA GLN A 128 -36.72 13.66 21.23
C GLN A 128 -37.71 14.20 20.18
N GLY A 129 -37.32 14.27 18.90
CA GLY A 129 -38.15 14.86 17.84
C GLY A 129 -39.35 14.03 17.36
N GLY A 130 -39.45 12.76 17.79
CA GLY A 130 -40.57 11.87 17.42
C GLY A 130 -40.54 11.39 15.95
N HIS A 131 -39.46 11.67 15.21
CA HIS A 131 -39.22 11.15 13.87
C HIS A 131 -38.51 9.78 13.94
N GLU A 132 -38.64 8.95 12.90
CA GLU A 132 -37.97 7.64 12.87
C GLU A 132 -36.44 7.75 12.96
N LEU A 133 -35.88 8.84 12.43
CA LEU A 133 -34.45 9.16 12.48
C LEU A 133 -34.00 9.81 13.80
N SER A 134 -34.93 10.25 14.66
CA SER A 134 -34.57 10.88 15.94
C SER A 134 -33.71 9.94 16.78
N LYS A 135 -34.10 8.66 16.87
CA LYS A 135 -33.38 7.65 17.68
C LYS A 135 -32.09 7.11 17.04
N THR A 136 -31.75 7.54 15.83
CA THR A 136 -30.55 7.09 15.12
C THR A 136 -29.54 8.20 14.86
N THR A 137 -29.99 9.38 14.44
CA THR A 137 -29.13 10.47 13.97
C THR A 137 -29.54 11.84 14.51
N GLY A 138 -30.51 11.88 15.42
CA GLY A 138 -31.09 13.14 15.90
C GLY A 138 -31.82 13.92 14.82
N ASN A 139 -32.11 13.28 13.67
CA ASN A 139 -32.66 13.93 12.49
C ASN A 139 -31.84 15.15 12.00
N ALA A 140 -30.52 15.16 12.24
CA ALA A 140 -29.65 16.31 12.00
C ALA A 140 -29.37 16.62 10.50
N GLY A 141 -29.86 15.81 9.57
CA GLY A 141 -29.71 16.02 8.13
C GLY A 141 -28.28 15.81 7.60
N ASP A 142 -27.99 16.45 6.46
CA ASP A 142 -26.76 16.25 5.69
C ASP A 142 -25.48 16.54 6.49
N ARG A 143 -24.37 15.93 6.08
CA ARG A 143 -23.04 16.08 6.69
C ARG A 143 -22.27 17.19 5.98
N TRP A 144 -22.23 18.39 6.56
CA TRP A 144 -21.69 19.57 5.88
C TRP A 144 -20.17 19.67 5.89
N ALA A 145 -19.53 19.24 6.98
CA ALA A 145 -18.08 19.15 7.07
C ALA A 145 -17.66 18.07 8.06
N CYS A 146 -16.51 17.46 7.80
CA CYS A 146 -15.98 16.39 8.61
C CYS A 146 -14.46 16.32 8.53
N GLY A 147 -13.85 15.65 9.51
CA GLY A 147 -12.40 15.47 9.55
C GLY A 147 -12.00 14.35 10.50
N VAL A 148 -10.96 13.62 10.11
CA VAL A 148 -10.39 12.56 10.96
C VAL A 148 -9.72 13.19 12.18
N ILE A 149 -9.98 12.62 13.35
CA ILE A 149 -9.40 13.00 14.64
C ILE A 149 -8.00 12.40 14.72
N GLY A 150 -6.98 13.21 14.44
CA GLY A 150 -5.58 12.81 14.52
C GLY A 150 -4.96 13.15 15.87
N MET A 151 -3.87 12.46 16.23
CA MET A 151 -3.08 12.86 17.40
C MET A 151 -2.47 14.25 17.19
N GLY A 152 -2.61 15.13 18.18
CA GLY A 152 -2.01 16.46 18.16
C GLY A 152 -0.63 16.43 18.81
N ALA A 153 0.40 16.95 18.14
CA ALA A 153 1.71 17.16 18.75
C ALA A 153 1.62 18.18 19.88
N GLU A 154 2.43 18.02 20.93
CA GLU A 154 2.67 19.10 21.88
C GLU A 154 3.17 20.32 21.10
N LEU A 155 2.48 21.47 21.22
CA LEU A 155 3.08 22.75 20.89
C LEU A 155 4.33 22.88 21.78
N LEU A 156 5.50 22.60 21.20
CA LEU A 156 6.79 22.83 21.80
C LEU A 156 6.88 24.32 22.15
N THR A 157 6.61 24.65 23.41
CA THR A 157 7.02 25.92 23.98
C THR A 157 8.56 25.94 24.00
N PRO A 158 9.23 27.01 23.52
CA PRO A 158 10.70 27.03 23.48
C PRO A 158 11.25 26.97 24.91
N CYS A 159 12.16 26.03 25.17
CA CYS A 159 12.89 25.94 26.43
C CYS A 159 13.69 27.22 26.69
N HIS A 160 13.23 28.03 27.64
CA HIS A 160 14.11 28.94 28.36
C HIS A 160 14.82 28.21 29.49
N HIS A 161 16.10 28.56 29.66
CA HIS A 161 17.05 28.09 30.66
C HIS A 161 16.49 27.94 32.09
N PHE A 162 16.96 26.93 32.84
CA PHE A 162 17.68 26.99 34.15
C PHE A 162 17.79 25.57 34.77
N PRO A 163 18.61 25.28 35.81
CA PRO A 163 19.63 24.24 35.75
C PRO A 163 19.37 23.03 36.69
N LEU A 164 20.26 22.05 36.53
CA LEU A 164 20.52 20.88 37.36
C LEU A 164 20.14 20.99 38.84
N PHE A 165 19.32 20.05 39.31
CA PHE A 165 19.33 19.57 40.69
C PHE A 165 19.35 18.04 40.73
N HIS A 166 20.33 17.50 41.45
CA HIS A 166 20.38 16.10 41.88
C HIS A 166 19.35 15.86 42.99
N ALA A 167 18.59 14.76 42.88
CA ALA A 167 18.00 14.09 44.04
C ALA A 167 17.83 12.60 43.75
N SER A 168 18.53 11.79 44.55
CA SER A 168 18.46 10.34 44.63
C SER A 168 17.20 9.88 45.37
N VAL A 169 16.43 8.95 44.80
CA VAL A 169 15.53 8.06 45.57
C VAL A 169 15.51 6.67 44.94
N THR A 170 15.72 5.66 45.78
CA THR A 170 15.76 4.22 45.48
C THR A 170 14.36 3.64 45.20
N PRO A 171 14.21 2.63 44.33
CA PRO A 171 12.94 1.91 44.19
C PRO A 171 12.91 0.63 45.02
N LYS A 172 11.81 0.43 45.75
CA LYS A 172 11.43 -0.87 46.34
C LYS A 172 10.89 -1.78 45.23
N ARG A 173 11.41 -3.01 45.21
CA ARG A 173 11.00 -4.13 44.34
C ARG A 173 9.53 -4.51 44.55
N PHE A 174 8.78 -4.60 43.47
CA PHE A 174 7.68 -5.56 43.32
C PHE A 174 8.10 -6.60 42.27
N PHE A 175 7.97 -7.87 42.63
CA PHE A 175 8.32 -9.01 41.79
C PHE A 175 7.28 -9.20 40.68
N THR A 176 7.68 -8.99 39.43
CA THR A 176 7.07 -9.64 38.26
C THR A 176 8.12 -10.55 37.64
N LYS A 177 7.75 -11.81 37.38
CA LYS A 177 8.56 -12.80 36.67
C LYS A 177 9.11 -12.19 35.37
N PRO A 178 10.39 -12.37 35.01
CA PRO A 178 10.88 -11.96 33.70
C PRO A 178 10.26 -12.88 32.64
N MET A 179 9.75 -12.29 31.54
CA MET A 179 9.60 -13.01 30.28
C MET A 179 10.98 -13.50 29.82
N PRO A 180 11.10 -14.67 29.15
CA PRO A 180 12.38 -15.13 28.64
C PRO A 180 12.92 -14.12 27.64
N SER A 181 14.12 -13.63 27.91
CA SER A 181 14.87 -12.67 27.09
C SER A 181 15.15 -13.25 25.71
N TYR A 182 14.56 -12.65 24.68
CA TYR A 182 15.23 -12.55 23.39
C TYR A 182 16.17 -11.34 23.50
N ASP A 183 17.44 -11.62 23.74
CA ASP A 183 18.47 -10.60 23.64
C ASP A 183 19.32 -10.96 22.42
N HIS A 184 19.23 -10.11 21.40
CA HIS A 184 20.39 -9.64 20.65
C HIS A 184 20.03 -8.34 19.91
N ASP A 185 20.35 -7.25 20.59
CA ASP A 185 20.95 -6.01 20.08
C ASP A 185 20.11 -5.08 19.18
N ALA A 186 19.87 -3.88 19.73
CA ALA A 186 19.21 -2.69 19.18
C ALA A 186 17.66 -2.72 19.09
N ALA A 187 17.02 -2.24 20.16
CA ALA A 187 15.68 -1.61 20.19
C ALA A 187 14.65 -2.16 19.18
N VAL A 188 14.20 -3.40 19.36
CA VAL A 188 12.98 -3.90 18.70
C VAL A 188 11.82 -3.05 19.19
N GLU A 189 11.37 -2.11 18.36
CA GLU A 189 10.16 -1.36 18.65
C GLU A 189 8.98 -2.34 18.63
N SER A 190 8.16 -2.29 19.69
CA SER A 190 6.97 -3.11 19.76
C SER A 190 5.76 -2.31 20.22
N TYR A 191 4.68 -2.46 19.45
CA TYR A 191 3.43 -1.76 19.65
C TYR A 191 2.27 -2.65 19.25
N THR A 192 1.05 -2.16 19.41
CA THR A 192 -0.16 -2.92 19.12
C THR A 192 -0.95 -2.18 18.07
N ILE A 193 -1.41 -2.93 17.07
CA ILE A 193 -2.50 -2.53 16.17
C ILE A 193 -3.72 -3.40 16.50
N PRO A 194 -4.93 -3.04 16.05
CA PRO A 194 -6.06 -3.95 16.11
C PRO A 194 -5.70 -5.34 15.57
N GLY A 195 -5.88 -6.38 16.40
CA GLY A 195 -5.66 -7.77 16.03
C GLY A 195 -4.23 -8.32 16.16
N ALA A 196 -3.19 -7.47 16.27
CA ALA A 196 -1.80 -7.94 16.36
C ALA A 196 -0.91 -7.14 17.31
N ARG A 197 0.00 -7.85 17.99
CA ARG A 197 1.23 -7.28 18.54
C ARG A 197 2.28 -7.24 17.43
N VAL A 198 2.92 -6.09 17.26
CA VAL A 198 3.91 -5.81 16.22
C VAL A 198 5.31 -5.79 16.83
N PHE A 199 6.28 -6.37 16.12
CA PHE A 199 7.70 -6.33 16.44
C PHE A 199 8.49 -5.96 15.19
N ASP A 200 9.25 -4.87 15.26
CA ASP A 200 10.02 -4.33 14.15
C ASP A 200 11.49 -4.75 14.28
N HIS A 201 12.01 -5.47 13.28
CA HIS A 201 13.34 -6.09 13.29
C HIS A 201 14.21 -5.59 12.15
N PHE A 202 15.50 -5.40 12.42
CA PHE A 202 16.52 -5.12 11.40
C PHE A 202 17.56 -6.23 11.37
N PHE A 203 17.74 -6.83 10.21
CA PHE A 203 18.70 -7.91 9.99
C PHE A 203 19.86 -7.43 9.13
N LYS A 204 21.08 -7.70 9.56
CA LYS A 204 22.28 -7.54 8.70
C LYS A 204 22.36 -8.70 7.73
N CYS A 205 22.20 -8.42 6.44
CA CYS A 205 22.31 -9.41 5.37
C CYS A 205 23.49 -9.06 4.44
N PRO A 206 24.21 -10.04 3.88
CA PRO A 206 25.24 -9.79 2.88
C PRO A 206 24.72 -9.01 1.68
N LEU A 207 25.47 -8.01 1.20
CA LEU A 207 25.16 -7.34 -0.07
C LEU A 207 25.29 -8.35 -1.23
N ASP A 208 26.42 -9.05 -1.29
CA ASP A 208 26.75 -10.05 -2.31
C ASP A 208 26.91 -11.43 -1.65
N TYR A 209 25.99 -12.35 -1.94
CA TYR A 209 25.99 -13.70 -1.39
C TYR A 209 26.95 -14.67 -2.10
N GLU A 210 27.43 -14.34 -3.31
CA GLU A 210 28.38 -15.19 -4.04
C GLU A 210 29.81 -14.97 -3.52
N ARG A 211 30.07 -13.79 -2.95
CA ARG A 211 31.38 -13.40 -2.44
C ARG A 211 31.51 -13.59 -0.92
N LYS A 212 31.89 -14.82 -0.52
CA LYS A 212 31.99 -15.24 0.90
C LYS A 212 33.00 -14.45 1.75
N ASP A 213 33.98 -13.79 1.13
CA ASP A 213 34.98 -12.93 1.79
C ASP A 213 34.51 -11.47 1.91
N SER A 214 33.36 -11.11 1.35
CA SER A 214 32.85 -9.74 1.40
C SER A 214 32.35 -9.38 2.80
N HIS A 215 32.84 -8.27 3.33
CA HIS A 215 32.34 -7.67 4.58
C HIS A 215 31.20 -6.67 4.34
N GLN A 216 30.73 -6.51 3.10
CA GLN A 216 29.66 -5.57 2.78
C GLN A 216 28.30 -6.17 3.14
N HIS A 217 27.54 -5.42 3.94
CA HIS A 217 26.21 -5.80 4.42
C HIS A 217 25.21 -4.69 4.11
N ILE A 218 23.95 -5.09 4.03
CA ILE A 218 22.79 -4.21 4.02
C ILE A 218 21.93 -4.50 5.25
N ASP A 219 21.14 -3.52 5.66
CA ASP A 219 20.05 -3.70 6.59
C ASP A 219 18.78 -4.13 5.84
N VAL A 220 18.15 -5.19 6.33
CA VAL A 220 16.87 -5.71 5.84
C VAL A 220 15.87 -5.69 6.97
N PHE A 221 14.79 -4.94 6.78
CA PHE A 221 13.72 -4.72 7.72
C PHE A 221 12.61 -5.77 7.59
N VAL A 222 12.17 -6.31 8.73
CA VAL A 222 11.01 -7.21 8.81
C VAL A 222 10.13 -6.78 9.97
N ARG A 223 8.85 -6.63 9.67
CA ARG A 223 7.82 -6.46 10.67
C ARG A 223 7.11 -7.78 10.95
N GLN A 224 7.19 -8.23 12.19
CA GLN A 224 6.55 -9.45 12.66
C GLN A 224 5.22 -9.12 13.35
N LEU A 225 4.14 -9.72 12.86
CA LEU A 225 2.80 -9.60 13.42
C LEU A 225 2.42 -10.89 14.14
N VAL A 226 2.14 -10.78 15.44
CA VAL A 226 1.69 -11.90 16.29
C VAL A 226 0.24 -11.66 16.68
N PRO A 227 -0.67 -12.64 16.51
CA PRO A 227 -2.06 -12.50 16.95
C PRO A 227 -2.14 -12.14 18.44
N ILE A 228 -3.05 -11.23 18.79
CA ILE A 228 -3.28 -10.86 20.20
C ILE A 228 -3.68 -12.09 21.02
N GLY A 229 -3.11 -12.24 22.21
CA GLY A 229 -3.32 -13.38 23.10
C GLY A 229 -2.52 -14.62 22.74
N LYS A 230 -1.60 -14.53 21.76
CA LYS A 230 -0.68 -15.60 21.35
C LYS A 230 0.80 -15.20 21.50
N GLU A 231 1.10 -14.12 22.20
CA GLU A 231 2.44 -13.56 22.38
C GLU A 231 3.38 -14.56 23.08
N ASP A 232 2.89 -15.30 24.07
CA ASP A 232 3.66 -16.36 24.75
C ASP A 232 4.07 -17.51 23.82
N LEU A 233 3.43 -17.61 22.65
CA LEU A 233 3.71 -18.63 21.63
C LEU A 233 4.56 -18.10 20.48
N ILE A 234 5.07 -16.86 20.54
CA ILE A 234 5.85 -16.22 19.46
C ILE A 234 7.00 -17.08 18.93
N ASN A 235 7.67 -17.84 19.81
CA ASN A 235 8.80 -18.70 19.44
C ASN A 235 8.37 -20.02 18.80
N ASN A 236 7.08 -20.36 18.92
CA ASN A 236 6.52 -21.66 18.58
C ASN A 236 5.58 -21.57 17.36
N LEU A 237 4.96 -20.42 17.11
CA LEU A 237 4.05 -20.23 15.99
C LEU A 237 4.79 -20.36 14.65
N PRO A 238 4.24 -21.07 13.65
CA PRO A 238 4.81 -21.12 12.32
C PRO A 238 4.75 -19.72 11.65
N PHE A 239 5.72 -19.44 10.79
CA PHE A 239 5.77 -18.18 10.03
C PHE A 239 5.05 -18.32 8.69
N LEU A 240 4.25 -17.30 8.36
CA LEU A 240 3.86 -16.97 6.99
C LEU A 240 4.59 -15.69 6.58
N LEU A 241 5.55 -15.80 5.67
CA LEU A 241 6.26 -14.65 5.11
C LEU A 241 5.51 -14.12 3.90
N TYR A 242 5.22 -12.82 3.94
CA TYR A 242 4.62 -12.10 2.83
C TYR A 242 5.71 -11.44 1.96
N LEU A 243 5.65 -11.74 0.66
CA LEU A 243 6.48 -11.14 -0.37
C LEU A 243 5.62 -10.21 -1.23
N GLN A 244 5.95 -8.93 -1.20
CA GLN A 244 5.21 -7.85 -1.85
C GLN A 244 5.36 -7.85 -3.37
N GLY A 245 4.30 -7.39 -4.04
CA GLY A 245 4.25 -7.19 -5.49
C GLY A 245 4.85 -5.88 -5.98
N GLY A 246 5.22 -5.86 -7.27
CA GLY A 246 5.98 -4.78 -7.88
C GLY A 246 7.44 -4.81 -7.42
N PRO A 247 8.42 -5.11 -8.29
CA PRO A 247 9.83 -5.05 -7.88
C PRO A 247 10.11 -3.65 -7.33
N GLY A 248 10.65 -3.54 -6.11
CA GLY A 248 10.96 -2.23 -5.55
C GLY A 248 9.92 -1.57 -4.65
N PHE A 249 8.86 -2.29 -4.25
CA PHE A 249 7.89 -1.81 -3.26
C PHE A 249 8.05 -2.47 -1.89
N GLU A 250 7.91 -1.65 -0.86
CA GLU A 250 7.83 -2.01 0.55
C GLU A 250 6.46 -2.52 0.97
N VAL A 251 6.38 -3.09 2.18
CA VAL A 251 5.13 -3.59 2.74
C VAL A 251 4.52 -2.55 3.67
N ALA A 252 3.33 -2.06 3.32
CA ALA A 252 2.57 -1.18 4.19
C ALA A 252 2.15 -1.90 5.49
N LEU A 253 2.20 -1.18 6.61
CA LEU A 253 1.60 -1.63 7.87
C LEU A 253 0.07 -1.70 7.69
N PRO A 254 -0.59 -2.83 7.97
CA PRO A 254 -2.05 -2.87 8.03
C PRO A 254 -2.56 -2.00 9.18
N SER A 255 -3.62 -1.25 8.95
CA SER A 255 -4.32 -0.53 10.02
C SER A 255 -5.06 -1.48 10.97
N ASP A 256 -5.42 -2.67 10.51
CA ASP A 256 -6.12 -3.72 11.27
C ASP A 256 -5.71 -5.12 10.76
N ALA A 257 -5.29 -5.99 11.68
CA ALA A 257 -4.94 -7.38 11.41
C ALA A 257 -6.14 -8.35 11.55
N ASN A 258 -7.31 -7.87 11.97
CA ASN A 258 -8.56 -8.63 12.02
C ASN A 258 -9.34 -8.59 10.70
N SER A 259 -8.69 -8.30 9.57
CA SER A 259 -9.33 -8.33 8.27
C SER A 259 -8.41 -8.85 7.18
N GLY A 260 -9.01 -9.19 6.03
CA GLY A 260 -8.29 -9.55 4.83
C GLY A 260 -7.41 -10.81 4.99
N TRP A 261 -6.32 -10.85 4.24
CA TRP A 261 -5.46 -12.04 4.18
C TRP A 261 -4.66 -12.27 5.47
N ILE A 262 -4.39 -11.23 6.27
CA ILE A 262 -3.67 -11.35 7.55
C ILE A 262 -4.55 -12.09 8.56
N LYS A 263 -5.84 -11.74 8.63
CA LYS A 263 -6.80 -12.50 9.43
C LYS A 263 -6.82 -13.98 9.02
N ALA A 264 -6.91 -14.27 7.72
CA ALA A 264 -6.89 -15.66 7.24
C ALA A 264 -5.60 -16.39 7.67
N ALA A 265 -4.44 -15.73 7.61
CA ALA A 265 -3.19 -16.30 8.10
C ALA A 265 -3.23 -16.63 9.61
N PHE A 266 -3.75 -15.71 10.41
CA PHE A 266 -3.92 -15.89 11.86
C PHE A 266 -4.90 -17.00 12.20
N ASP A 267 -6.02 -17.09 11.49
CA ASP A 267 -7.02 -18.17 11.64
C ASP A 267 -6.42 -19.55 11.31
N HIS A 268 -5.47 -19.59 10.38
CA HIS A 268 -4.68 -20.78 10.07
C HIS A 268 -3.50 -21.03 11.02
N GLY A 269 -3.39 -20.27 12.11
CA GLY A 269 -2.42 -20.46 13.19
C GLY A 269 -1.02 -19.92 12.89
N TYR A 270 -0.88 -19.02 11.91
CA TYR A 270 0.38 -18.37 11.59
C TYR A 270 0.58 -17.08 12.39
N GLN A 271 1.85 -16.77 12.62
CA GLN A 271 2.29 -15.38 12.75
C GLN A 271 2.84 -14.91 11.39
N VAL A 272 2.74 -13.62 11.12
CA VAL A 272 3.05 -13.07 9.79
C VAL A 272 4.36 -12.28 9.83
N LEU A 273 5.20 -12.47 8.82
CA LEU A 273 6.37 -11.63 8.58
C LEU A 273 6.11 -10.76 7.34
N LEU A 274 6.16 -9.45 7.53
CA LEU A 274 6.08 -8.45 6.46
C LEU A 274 7.52 -7.98 6.18
N LEU A 275 8.06 -8.40 5.04
CA LEU A 275 9.43 -8.09 4.64
C LEU A 275 9.45 -6.91 3.67
N ASP A 276 10.14 -5.84 4.05
CA ASP A 276 10.60 -4.87 3.07
C ASP A 276 11.74 -5.53 2.30
N GLN A 277 11.50 -5.87 1.05
CA GLN A 277 12.53 -6.52 0.22
C GLN A 277 13.74 -5.59 0.09
N ARG A 278 14.96 -6.15 -0.02
CA ARG A 278 16.18 -5.32 -0.08
C ARG A 278 16.04 -4.18 -1.09
N GLY A 279 16.47 -2.99 -0.69
CA GLY A 279 16.40 -1.77 -1.48
C GLY A 279 15.06 -1.03 -1.42
N THR A 280 14.11 -1.51 -0.62
CA THR A 280 12.77 -0.90 -0.47
C THR A 280 12.52 -0.49 0.98
N GLY A 281 11.64 0.48 1.20
CA GLY A 281 11.18 0.87 2.54
C GLY A 281 12.33 1.11 3.52
N LEU A 282 12.34 0.37 4.62
CA LEU A 282 13.39 0.45 5.65
C LEU A 282 14.59 -0.48 5.40
N SER A 283 14.59 -1.22 4.29
CA SER A 283 15.62 -2.20 3.93
C SER A 283 16.69 -1.61 3.03
N SER A 284 17.52 -0.69 3.54
CA SER A 284 18.61 -0.05 2.78
C SER A 284 18.13 0.50 1.43
N GLN A 285 17.12 1.37 1.48
CA GLN A 285 16.40 1.87 0.31
C GLN A 285 17.33 2.41 -0.79
N ILE A 286 17.04 2.05 -2.04
CA ILE A 286 17.71 2.64 -3.21
C ILE A 286 16.93 3.87 -3.67
N SER A 287 17.61 5.01 -3.75
CA SER A 287 17.21 6.25 -4.42
C SER A 287 18.43 6.85 -5.10
N ALA A 288 18.26 7.90 -5.91
CA ALA A 288 19.42 8.62 -6.46
C ALA A 288 20.28 9.18 -5.33
N GLU A 289 19.63 9.78 -4.33
CA GLU A 289 20.29 10.30 -3.14
C GLU A 289 21.01 9.21 -2.33
N SER A 290 20.40 8.05 -2.10
CA SER A 290 21.04 7.01 -1.28
C SER A 290 22.27 6.40 -1.96
N LEU A 291 22.26 6.25 -3.29
CA LEU A 291 23.42 5.81 -4.06
C LEU A 291 24.57 6.83 -4.01
N ASP A 292 24.26 8.12 -4.00
CA ASP A 292 25.26 9.19 -3.84
C ASP A 292 25.80 9.24 -2.39
N ALA A 293 24.93 9.04 -1.39
CA ALA A 293 25.32 8.97 0.02
C ALA A 293 26.27 7.79 0.34
N LEU A 294 26.15 6.70 -0.41
CA LEU A 294 27.09 5.56 -0.36
C LEU A 294 28.47 5.88 -1.00
N GLN A 295 28.69 7.09 -1.50
CA GLN A 295 29.92 7.54 -2.15
C GLN A 295 30.31 6.69 -3.38
N LEU A 296 29.32 6.12 -4.06
CA LEU A 296 29.51 5.37 -5.31
C LEU A 296 29.68 6.38 -6.46
N SER A 297 30.91 6.87 -6.65
CA SER A 297 31.22 7.99 -7.54
C SER A 297 31.16 7.66 -9.04
N THR A 298 31.15 6.37 -9.41
CA THR A 298 31.09 5.92 -10.80
C THR A 298 29.86 5.06 -11.07
N THR A 299 29.36 5.11 -12.32
CA THR A 299 28.26 4.25 -12.77
C THR A 299 28.60 2.76 -12.64
N ASP A 300 29.87 2.37 -12.78
CA ASP A 300 30.32 0.99 -12.54
C ASP A 300 30.16 0.55 -11.08
N GLN A 301 30.46 1.43 -10.13
CA GLN A 301 30.24 1.14 -8.70
C GLN A 301 28.75 1.04 -8.39
N LYS A 302 27.93 1.96 -8.92
CA LYS A 302 26.46 1.91 -8.78
C LYS A 302 25.89 0.62 -9.38
N LEU A 303 26.33 0.24 -10.59
CA LEU A 303 25.94 -1.02 -11.24
C LEU A 303 26.31 -2.25 -10.38
N ASN A 304 27.54 -2.28 -9.87
CA ASN A 304 28.00 -3.38 -9.03
C ASN A 304 27.28 -3.47 -7.69
N TYR A 305 26.67 -2.39 -7.22
CA TYR A 305 25.80 -2.40 -6.05
C TYR A 305 24.38 -2.87 -6.41
N VAL A 306 23.73 -2.19 -7.37
CA VAL A 306 22.31 -2.38 -7.69
C VAL A 306 22.00 -3.74 -8.30
N LYS A 307 22.95 -4.38 -9.00
CA LYS A 307 22.74 -5.74 -9.54
C LYS A 307 22.45 -6.80 -8.47
N HIS A 308 22.74 -6.52 -7.19
CA HIS A 308 22.45 -7.44 -6.09
C HIS A 308 21.04 -7.28 -5.51
N PHE A 309 20.16 -6.47 -6.09
CA PHE A 309 18.81 -6.19 -5.58
C PHE A 309 17.69 -6.97 -6.29
N ARG A 310 18.05 -8.07 -6.94
CA ARG A 310 17.13 -8.96 -7.65
C ARG A 310 16.65 -10.12 -6.74
N ALA A 311 15.61 -10.83 -7.20
CA ALA A 311 14.93 -11.92 -6.49
C ALA A 311 15.86 -13.00 -5.89
N ASP A 312 16.96 -13.34 -6.56
CA ASP A 312 17.97 -14.28 -6.07
C ASP A 312 18.58 -13.82 -4.74
N SER A 313 18.91 -12.54 -4.60
CA SER A 313 19.40 -12.01 -3.33
C SER A 313 18.30 -11.82 -2.29
N ILE A 314 17.10 -11.37 -2.71
CA ILE A 314 15.94 -11.21 -1.82
C ILE A 314 15.60 -12.54 -1.11
N VAL A 315 15.59 -13.65 -1.86
CA VAL A 315 15.34 -14.99 -1.32
C VAL A 315 16.44 -15.43 -0.36
N ARG A 316 17.70 -15.06 -0.62
CA ARG A 316 18.81 -15.35 0.30
C ARG A 316 18.74 -14.53 1.59
N ASP A 317 18.20 -13.31 1.54
CA ASP A 317 17.85 -12.54 2.75
C ASP A 317 16.80 -13.30 3.56
N CYS A 318 15.75 -13.80 2.89
CA CYS A 318 14.70 -14.58 3.54
C CYS A 318 15.25 -15.81 4.27
N GLU A 319 16.20 -16.53 3.66
CA GLU A 319 16.87 -17.66 4.32
C GLU A 319 17.73 -17.23 5.51
N THR A 320 18.47 -16.13 5.36
CA THR A 320 19.29 -15.56 6.44
C THR A 320 18.41 -15.22 7.64
N ILE A 321 17.30 -14.53 7.40
CA ILE A 321 16.31 -14.13 8.42
C ILE A 321 15.62 -15.35 9.02
N ARG A 322 15.14 -16.30 8.21
CA ARG A 322 14.51 -17.54 8.68
C ARG A 322 15.45 -18.31 9.60
N HIS A 323 16.72 -18.46 9.22
CA HIS A 323 17.71 -19.11 10.07
C HIS A 323 17.89 -18.41 11.41
N GLN A 324 18.02 -17.08 11.42
CA GLN A 324 18.17 -16.32 12.67
C GLN A 324 16.93 -16.40 13.58
N LEU A 325 15.72 -16.30 13.01
CA LEU A 325 14.47 -16.40 13.75
C LEU A 325 14.15 -17.82 14.26
N THR A 326 14.72 -18.86 13.65
CA THR A 326 14.41 -20.26 13.97
C THR A 326 15.54 -21.04 14.64
N LYS A 327 16.73 -20.44 14.80
CA LYS A 327 17.92 -21.13 15.34
C LYS A 327 17.66 -21.73 16.73
N ASP A 328 16.96 -20.98 17.59
CA ASP A 328 16.71 -21.34 19.00
C ASP A 328 15.38 -22.08 19.21
N ARG A 329 14.67 -22.44 18.12
CA ARG A 329 13.39 -23.17 18.25
C ARG A 329 13.63 -24.59 18.79
N PRO A 330 12.81 -25.04 19.78
CA PRO A 330 12.93 -26.39 20.32
C PRO A 330 12.74 -27.48 19.26
N ALA A 331 13.27 -28.68 19.53
CA ALA A 331 13.09 -29.83 18.65
C ALA A 331 11.59 -30.16 18.49
N GLY A 332 11.17 -30.45 17.25
CA GLY A 332 9.78 -30.76 16.91
C GLY A 332 8.93 -29.57 16.45
N TYR A 333 9.40 -28.33 16.64
CA TYR A 333 8.72 -27.15 16.07
C TYR A 333 9.14 -26.90 14.63
N GLU A 334 8.21 -26.37 13.83
CA GLU A 334 8.46 -26.08 12.42
C GLU A 334 9.54 -25.00 12.27
N LYS A 335 10.57 -25.30 11.46
CA LYS A 335 11.67 -24.37 11.13
C LYS A 335 11.61 -23.90 9.67
N ARG A 336 10.79 -24.54 8.85
CA ARG A 336 10.48 -24.10 7.48
C ARG A 336 9.50 -22.92 7.53
N ILE A 337 9.45 -22.18 6.44
CA ILE A 337 8.60 -20.99 6.30
C ILE A 337 7.47 -21.26 5.31
N SER A 338 6.27 -20.77 5.60
CA SER A 338 5.20 -20.73 4.61
C SER A 338 5.29 -19.39 3.88
N LEU A 339 4.98 -19.38 2.58
CA LEU A 339 5.14 -18.18 1.75
C LEU A 339 3.79 -17.72 1.21
N LEU A 340 3.56 -16.41 1.20
CA LEU A 340 2.48 -15.76 0.46
C LEU A 340 3.10 -14.66 -0.41
N GLY A 341 2.90 -14.72 -1.72
CA GLY A 341 3.44 -13.75 -2.67
C GLY A 341 2.35 -13.11 -3.51
N GLN A 342 2.38 -11.80 -3.66
CA GLN A 342 1.54 -11.06 -4.61
C GLN A 342 2.41 -10.60 -5.79
N SER A 343 1.95 -10.80 -7.03
CA SER A 343 2.64 -10.30 -8.23
C SER A 343 4.13 -10.69 -8.24
N PHE A 344 5.07 -9.73 -8.30
CA PHE A 344 6.52 -9.96 -8.15
C PHE A 344 6.90 -10.84 -6.94
N GLY A 345 6.19 -10.76 -5.82
CA GLY A 345 6.41 -11.65 -4.69
C GLY A 345 6.22 -13.13 -5.02
N GLY A 346 5.33 -13.46 -5.96
CA GLY A 346 5.21 -14.80 -6.53
C GLY A 346 6.39 -15.21 -7.41
N PHE A 347 7.05 -14.24 -8.07
CA PHE A 347 8.30 -14.47 -8.81
C PHE A 347 9.42 -14.81 -7.83
N CYS A 348 9.52 -14.06 -6.71
CA CYS A 348 10.41 -14.38 -5.61
C CYS A 348 10.13 -15.79 -5.04
N ILE A 349 8.87 -16.20 -4.90
CA ILE A 349 8.53 -17.59 -4.50
C ILE A 349 9.06 -18.61 -5.52
N GLY A 350 8.91 -18.37 -6.82
CA GLY A 350 9.48 -19.26 -7.84
C GLY A 350 11.00 -19.42 -7.73
N THR A 351 11.72 -18.33 -7.44
CA THR A 351 13.15 -18.37 -7.14
C THR A 351 13.44 -19.09 -5.82
N TYR A 352 12.63 -18.89 -4.77
CA TYR A 352 12.76 -19.58 -3.48
C TYR A 352 12.64 -21.10 -3.64
N LEU A 353 11.61 -21.56 -4.36
CA LEU A 353 11.41 -22.98 -4.64
C LEU A 353 12.54 -23.57 -5.49
N SER A 354 13.21 -22.75 -6.31
CA SER A 354 14.35 -23.18 -7.11
C SER A 354 15.64 -23.31 -6.31
N LEU A 355 15.87 -22.44 -5.32
CA LEU A 355 17.12 -22.36 -4.56
C LEU A 355 17.07 -23.11 -3.22
N PHE A 356 15.93 -23.07 -2.52
CA PHE A 356 15.78 -23.58 -1.16
C PHE A 356 14.44 -24.29 -0.92
N PRO A 357 14.02 -25.26 -1.76
CA PRO A 357 12.74 -25.95 -1.58
C PRO A 357 12.61 -26.63 -0.21
N GLN A 358 13.70 -27.13 0.36
CA GLN A 358 13.75 -27.77 1.68
C GLN A 358 13.38 -26.83 2.84
N SER A 359 13.52 -25.53 2.63
CA SER A 359 13.25 -24.49 3.63
C SER A 359 11.80 -24.02 3.61
N VAL A 360 11.01 -24.44 2.62
CA VAL A 360 9.62 -24.01 2.41
C VAL A 360 8.65 -25.09 2.88
N LYS A 361 7.64 -24.69 3.65
CA LYS A 361 6.57 -25.58 4.14
C LYS A 361 5.45 -25.72 3.11
N GLU A 362 4.89 -24.60 2.68
CA GLU A 362 3.85 -24.46 1.65
C GLU A 362 3.96 -23.05 1.03
N ALA A 363 3.52 -22.87 -0.21
CA ALA A 363 3.63 -21.60 -0.91
C ALA A 363 2.31 -21.22 -1.61
N LEU A 364 1.87 -19.97 -1.38
CA LEU A 364 0.67 -19.38 -1.93
C LEU A 364 1.04 -18.21 -2.86
N ILE A 365 0.57 -18.22 -4.10
CA ILE A 365 0.88 -17.18 -5.09
C ILE A 365 -0.41 -16.47 -5.54
N THR A 366 -0.39 -15.14 -5.61
CA THR A 366 -1.55 -14.33 -5.97
C THR A 366 -1.19 -13.36 -7.09
N GLY A 367 -1.82 -13.50 -8.27
CA GLY A 367 -1.60 -12.60 -9.41
C GLY A 367 -0.17 -12.56 -9.94
N GLY A 368 0.66 -13.58 -9.67
CA GLY A 368 2.11 -13.46 -9.79
C GLY A 368 2.85 -14.77 -10.03
N VAL A 369 2.28 -15.70 -10.78
CA VAL A 369 3.01 -16.93 -11.15
C VAL A 369 4.06 -16.55 -12.20
N PRO A 370 5.36 -16.74 -11.95
CA PRO A 370 6.41 -16.23 -12.84
C PRO A 370 6.40 -16.97 -14.18
N PRO A 371 6.56 -16.28 -15.32
CA PRO A 371 6.83 -16.96 -16.57
C PRO A 371 8.24 -17.58 -16.55
N LEU A 372 8.37 -18.87 -16.85
CA LEU A 372 9.67 -19.57 -16.93
C LEU A 372 10.38 -19.35 -18.29
N VAL A 373 10.53 -18.07 -18.64
CA VAL A 373 11.16 -17.57 -19.87
C VAL A 373 12.59 -17.13 -19.60
N ASP A 374 13.39 -17.02 -20.66
CA ASP A 374 14.77 -16.55 -20.53
C ASP A 374 14.91 -15.04 -20.78
N SER A 375 13.95 -14.43 -21.50
CA SER A 375 13.94 -13.02 -21.92
C SER A 375 12.56 -12.39 -21.68
N PRO A 376 12.48 -11.09 -21.38
CA PRO A 376 11.20 -10.36 -21.35
C PRO A 376 10.50 -10.29 -22.72
N ASP A 377 11.18 -10.56 -23.83
CA ASP A 377 10.63 -10.42 -25.18
C ASP A 377 9.32 -11.21 -25.38
N GLU A 378 9.26 -12.47 -24.95
CA GLU A 378 8.05 -13.30 -25.06
C GLU A 378 6.90 -12.74 -24.20
N VAL A 379 7.24 -12.19 -23.03
CA VAL A 379 6.27 -11.60 -22.11
C VAL A 379 5.61 -10.39 -22.77
N TYR A 380 6.41 -9.44 -23.29
CA TYR A 380 5.85 -8.23 -23.89
C TYR A 380 5.03 -8.49 -25.16
N ARG A 381 5.41 -9.49 -25.98
CA ARG A 381 4.60 -9.91 -27.14
C ARG A 381 3.19 -10.34 -26.74
N LEU A 382 3.04 -10.97 -25.58
CA LEU A 382 1.74 -11.41 -25.08
C LEU A 382 1.00 -10.31 -24.29
N LEU A 383 1.73 -9.43 -23.62
CA LEU A 383 1.13 -8.35 -22.82
C LEU A 383 0.61 -7.18 -23.68
N TYR A 384 1.29 -6.78 -24.77
CA TYR A 384 0.82 -5.66 -25.61
C TYR A 384 -0.61 -5.85 -26.16
N PRO A 385 -0.98 -7.02 -26.72
CA PRO A 385 -2.36 -7.29 -27.10
C PRO A 385 -3.36 -7.16 -25.96
N ARG A 386 -2.98 -7.55 -24.73
CA ARG A 386 -3.83 -7.41 -23.54
C ARG A 386 -3.98 -5.95 -23.13
N ILE A 387 -2.91 -5.16 -23.20
CA ILE A 387 -2.95 -3.71 -22.98
C ILE A 387 -3.88 -3.04 -24.00
N LEU A 388 -3.83 -3.42 -25.28
CA LEU A 388 -4.74 -2.91 -26.31
C LEU A 388 -6.19 -3.30 -26.03
N LYS A 389 -6.46 -4.55 -25.66
CA LYS A 389 -7.79 -5.00 -25.23
C LYS A 389 -8.32 -4.15 -24.08
N ARG A 390 -7.48 -3.84 -23.09
CA ARG A 390 -7.84 -3.01 -21.93
C ARG A 390 -8.12 -1.56 -22.31
N ASN A 391 -7.37 -0.99 -23.24
CA ASN A 391 -7.64 0.33 -23.81
C ASN A 391 -8.99 0.38 -24.55
N LYS A 392 -9.28 -0.64 -25.36
CA LYS A 392 -10.56 -0.74 -26.07
C LYS A 392 -11.74 -0.72 -25.08
N LEU A 393 -11.67 -1.53 -24.03
CA LEU A 393 -12.70 -1.58 -22.98
C LEU A 393 -12.86 -0.24 -22.23
N TYR A 394 -11.75 0.48 -21.98
CA TYR A 394 -11.79 1.80 -21.38
C TYR A 394 -12.57 2.80 -22.25
N TYR A 395 -12.25 2.88 -23.55
CA TYR A 395 -12.93 3.80 -24.46
C TYR A 395 -14.36 3.37 -24.80
N GLU A 396 -14.67 2.08 -24.75
CA GLU A 396 -16.07 1.60 -24.83
C GLU A 396 -16.89 2.06 -23.63
N LYS A 397 -16.30 2.04 -22.42
CA LYS A 397 -16.94 2.54 -21.19
C LYS A 397 -17.07 4.07 -21.19
N PHE A 398 -16.05 4.79 -21.69
CA PHE A 398 -15.98 6.25 -21.68
C PHE A 398 -15.68 6.82 -23.09
N PRO A 399 -16.64 6.81 -24.03
CA PRO A 399 -16.39 7.18 -25.42
C PRO A 399 -15.97 8.64 -25.61
N HIS A 400 -16.46 9.55 -24.75
CA HIS A 400 -16.05 10.95 -24.78
C HIS A 400 -14.58 11.19 -24.39
N ASP A 401 -13.95 10.20 -23.74
CA ASP A 401 -12.55 10.34 -23.35
C ASP A 401 -11.61 10.27 -24.55
N VAL A 402 -12.03 9.72 -25.70
CA VAL A 402 -11.24 9.78 -26.94
C VAL A 402 -10.85 11.22 -27.27
N ALA A 403 -11.82 12.13 -27.27
CA ALA A 403 -11.58 13.55 -27.54
C ALA A 403 -10.82 14.23 -26.40
N ARG A 404 -11.15 13.93 -25.13
CA ARG A 404 -10.50 14.54 -23.96
C ARG A 404 -9.02 14.17 -23.88
N VAL A 405 -8.69 12.89 -24.03
CA VAL A 405 -7.32 12.37 -24.00
C VAL A 405 -6.50 12.99 -25.13
N ARG A 406 -7.03 13.06 -26.35
CA ARG A 406 -6.36 13.72 -27.48
C ARG A 406 -6.06 15.19 -27.19
N ARG A 407 -7.03 15.93 -26.62
CA ARG A 407 -6.84 17.33 -26.25
C ARG A 407 -5.79 17.52 -25.16
N ILE A 408 -5.86 16.74 -24.09
CA ILE A 408 -4.88 16.79 -22.99
C ILE A 408 -3.49 16.45 -23.51
N HIS A 409 -3.39 15.39 -24.31
CA HIS A 409 -2.14 14.99 -24.95
C HIS A 409 -1.57 16.13 -25.81
N ALA A 410 -2.36 16.76 -26.67
CA ALA A 410 -1.90 17.89 -27.49
C ALA A 410 -1.38 19.04 -26.62
N TYR A 411 -2.12 19.43 -25.58
CA TYR A 411 -1.68 20.45 -24.62
C TYR A 411 -0.35 20.07 -23.96
N VAL A 412 -0.22 18.83 -23.49
CA VAL A 412 0.99 18.33 -22.82
C VAL A 412 2.19 18.29 -23.79
N SER A 413 1.99 17.88 -25.04
CA SER A 413 3.03 17.87 -26.08
C SER A 413 3.59 19.26 -26.36
N GLU A 414 2.72 20.27 -26.42
CA GLU A 414 3.10 21.65 -26.71
C GLU A 414 3.73 22.36 -25.50
N ASN A 415 3.10 22.22 -24.32
CA ASN A 415 3.43 23.04 -23.15
C ASN A 415 4.43 22.38 -22.20
N LYS A 416 4.63 21.06 -22.28
CA LYS A 416 5.52 20.25 -21.43
C LYS A 416 5.46 20.64 -19.94
N PRO A 417 4.29 20.49 -19.28
CA PRO A 417 4.11 20.92 -17.90
C PRO A 417 5.11 20.28 -16.93
N ILE A 418 5.50 21.02 -15.90
CA ILE A 418 6.34 20.51 -14.81
C ILE A 418 5.43 20.05 -13.67
N LEU A 419 5.64 18.83 -13.18
CA LEU A 419 4.94 18.26 -12.03
C LEU A 419 5.46 18.88 -10.72
N PRO A 420 4.68 18.82 -9.62
CA PRO A 420 5.08 19.39 -8.33
C PRO A 420 6.47 18.98 -7.83
N ASN A 421 6.91 17.75 -8.14
CA ASN A 421 8.23 17.23 -7.77
C ASN A 421 9.39 17.61 -8.73
N GLY A 422 9.13 18.44 -9.76
CA GLY A 422 10.13 18.81 -10.78
C GLY A 422 10.27 17.83 -11.94
N GLY A 423 9.45 16.77 -11.98
CA GLY A 423 9.35 15.86 -13.12
C GLY A 423 8.68 16.53 -14.32
N LEU A 424 9.01 16.08 -15.53
CA LEU A 424 8.35 16.52 -16.76
C LEU A 424 7.12 15.66 -17.01
N LEU A 425 5.98 16.29 -17.27
CA LEU A 425 4.81 15.63 -17.84
C LEU A 425 4.93 15.70 -19.36
N THR A 426 5.46 14.64 -19.97
CA THR A 426 5.41 14.48 -21.43
C THR A 426 4.14 13.72 -21.83
N ALA A 427 3.79 13.79 -23.12
CA ALA A 427 2.70 12.99 -23.69
C ALA A 427 2.87 11.50 -23.38
N ARG A 428 4.08 10.96 -23.53
CA ARG A 428 4.37 9.55 -23.24
C ARG A 428 4.29 9.24 -21.74
N ARG A 429 4.69 10.15 -20.85
CA ARG A 429 4.46 10.00 -19.40
C ARG A 429 2.98 9.99 -19.06
N PHE A 430 2.20 10.90 -19.65
CA PHE A 430 0.75 10.94 -19.45
C PHE A 430 0.07 9.62 -19.85
N LEU A 431 0.51 8.98 -20.94
CA LEU A 431 -0.03 7.69 -21.40
C LEU A 431 0.29 6.51 -20.48
N GLN A 432 1.23 6.64 -19.53
CA GLN A 432 1.50 5.60 -18.53
C GLN A 432 0.38 5.45 -17.48
N LEU A 433 -0.60 6.35 -17.46
CA LEU A 433 -1.80 6.17 -16.64
C LEU A 433 -2.54 4.86 -16.92
N GLY A 434 -2.35 4.26 -18.10
CA GLY A 434 -2.92 2.97 -18.44
C GLY A 434 -2.42 1.82 -17.57
N ILE A 435 -1.36 2.00 -16.76
CA ILE A 435 -1.05 1.05 -15.70
C ILE A 435 -2.26 0.83 -14.80
N GLN A 436 -3.13 1.83 -14.57
CA GLN A 436 -4.29 1.65 -13.70
C GLN A 436 -5.31 0.64 -14.26
N PHE A 437 -5.30 0.36 -15.56
CA PHE A 437 -6.31 -0.49 -16.22
C PHE A 437 -6.32 -1.96 -15.77
N GLY A 438 -5.27 -2.41 -15.08
CA GLY A 438 -5.18 -3.76 -14.53
C GLY A 438 -5.66 -3.88 -13.08
N PHE A 439 -6.10 -2.77 -12.46
CA PHE A 439 -6.69 -2.76 -11.14
C PHE A 439 -8.22 -2.64 -11.19
N SER A 440 -8.88 -3.23 -10.19
CA SER A 440 -10.31 -3.03 -9.96
C SER A 440 -10.59 -1.54 -9.72
N GLY A 441 -11.52 -0.95 -10.50
CA GLY A 441 -11.83 0.49 -10.45
C GLY A 441 -10.83 1.41 -11.17
N GLY A 442 -9.79 0.87 -11.79
CA GLY A 442 -8.76 1.66 -12.43
C GLY A 442 -9.22 2.48 -13.64
N TYR A 443 -10.20 1.97 -14.41
CA TYR A 443 -10.82 2.74 -15.49
C TYR A 443 -11.51 4.01 -14.97
N ASP A 444 -12.29 3.89 -13.91
CA ASP A 444 -13.01 4.99 -13.30
C ASP A 444 -12.02 6.02 -12.73
N LYS A 445 -10.92 5.56 -12.13
CA LYS A 445 -9.85 6.42 -11.61
C LYS A 445 -9.18 7.26 -12.69
N VAL A 446 -8.86 6.65 -13.83
CA VAL A 446 -8.29 7.37 -14.97
C VAL A 446 -9.31 8.32 -15.57
N HIS A 447 -10.56 7.87 -15.77
CA HIS A 447 -11.65 8.71 -16.28
C HIS A 447 -11.85 9.97 -15.44
N GLU A 448 -11.90 9.85 -14.11
CA GLU A 448 -12.04 10.98 -13.19
C GLU A 448 -10.93 12.02 -13.41
N LEU A 449 -9.69 11.56 -13.55
CA LEU A 449 -8.53 12.43 -13.80
C LEU A 449 -8.58 13.07 -15.20
N ILE A 450 -8.99 12.32 -16.23
CA ILE A 450 -9.17 12.84 -17.59
C ILE A 450 -10.26 13.90 -17.62
N LEU A 451 -11.38 13.67 -16.95
CA LEU A 451 -12.47 14.64 -16.84
C LEU A 451 -12.01 15.91 -16.12
N GLN A 452 -11.28 15.77 -15.01
CA GLN A 452 -10.72 16.89 -14.26
C GLN A 452 -9.75 17.70 -15.13
N ALA A 453 -8.82 17.04 -15.81
CA ALA A 453 -7.84 17.68 -16.69
C ALA A 453 -8.50 18.40 -17.88
N ALA A 454 -9.52 17.78 -18.51
CA ALA A 454 -10.27 18.42 -19.59
C ALA A 454 -11.00 19.68 -19.11
N ASN A 455 -11.65 19.61 -17.94
CA ASN A 455 -12.31 20.76 -17.33
C ASN A 455 -11.32 21.88 -16.95
N ASP A 456 -10.11 21.53 -16.49
CA ASP A 456 -9.07 22.53 -16.25
C ASP A 456 -8.70 23.29 -17.53
N LEU A 457 -8.54 22.56 -18.65
CA LEU A 457 -8.26 23.17 -19.95
C LEU A 457 -9.42 24.03 -20.45
N ASP A 458 -10.68 23.68 -20.15
CA ASP A 458 -11.85 24.50 -20.50
C ASP A 458 -11.91 25.81 -19.71
N ARG A 459 -11.53 25.77 -18.43
CA ARG A 459 -11.73 26.91 -17.52
C ARG A 459 -10.52 27.82 -17.42
N MET A 460 -9.32 27.27 -17.61
CA MET A 460 -8.06 27.95 -17.30
C MET A 460 -7.04 27.85 -18.43
N GLU A 461 -7.32 27.10 -19.50
CA GLU A 461 -6.38 26.84 -20.61
C GLU A 461 -5.04 26.22 -20.17
N ARG A 462 -5.00 25.65 -18.96
CA ARG A 462 -3.84 25.00 -18.38
C ARG A 462 -4.26 23.96 -17.36
N LEU A 463 -3.40 22.97 -17.12
CA LEU A 463 -3.60 22.01 -16.04
C LEU A 463 -3.38 22.69 -14.67
N SER A 464 -4.27 22.43 -13.72
CA SER A 464 -4.14 22.95 -12.35
C SER A 464 -3.08 22.20 -11.55
N TYR A 465 -2.59 22.82 -10.47
CA TYR A 465 -1.71 22.15 -9.51
C TYR A 465 -2.34 20.86 -8.96
N ARG A 466 -3.65 20.87 -8.66
CA ARG A 466 -4.39 19.68 -8.20
C ARG A 466 -4.32 18.56 -9.22
N THR A 467 -4.54 18.84 -10.50
CA THR A 467 -4.47 17.85 -11.59
C THR A 467 -3.06 17.31 -11.75
N LEU A 468 -2.04 18.18 -11.76
CA LEU A 468 -0.65 17.76 -11.86
C LEU A 468 -0.22 16.89 -10.66
N ASN A 469 -0.65 17.25 -9.44
CA ASN A 469 -0.38 16.44 -8.25
C ASN A 469 -1.08 15.07 -8.32
N ASN A 470 -2.35 15.02 -8.75
CA ASN A 470 -3.08 13.76 -8.90
C ASN A 470 -2.44 12.86 -9.97
N LEU A 471 -1.99 13.42 -11.09
CA LEU A 471 -1.22 12.71 -12.12
C LEU A 471 0.05 12.09 -11.53
N GLN A 472 0.83 12.90 -10.80
CA GLN A 472 2.07 12.45 -10.15
C GLN A 472 1.80 11.30 -9.16
N GLN A 473 0.75 11.37 -8.36
CA GLN A 473 0.44 10.35 -7.35
C GLN A 473 0.03 9.00 -7.93
N LEU A 474 -0.44 8.94 -9.18
CA LEU A 474 -0.74 7.68 -9.86
C LEU A 474 0.51 7.03 -10.50
N GLN A 475 1.69 7.62 -10.33
CA GLN A 475 2.94 7.25 -11.01
C GLN A 475 4.12 7.24 -10.04
N SER A 476 4.24 6.17 -9.26
CA SER A 476 5.17 6.07 -8.12
C SER A 476 6.64 5.81 -8.47
N TRP A 477 7.07 5.96 -9.73
CA TRP A 477 8.47 5.64 -10.10
C TRP A 477 9.49 6.61 -9.50
N ASP A 478 9.05 7.83 -9.12
CA ASP A 478 9.88 8.78 -8.39
C ASP A 478 10.09 8.37 -6.91
N SER A 479 9.23 7.51 -6.32
CA SER A 479 9.39 7.02 -4.94
C SER A 479 9.92 5.60 -4.86
N ASN A 480 9.80 4.81 -5.93
CA ASN A 480 10.15 3.39 -5.97
C ASN A 480 11.03 3.10 -7.20
N VAL A 481 12.23 3.68 -7.23
CA VAL A 481 13.11 3.66 -8.42
C VAL A 481 13.53 2.26 -8.85
N ILE A 482 13.62 1.30 -7.91
CA ILE A 482 13.94 -0.10 -8.21
C ILE A 482 12.96 -0.69 -9.22
N TYR A 483 11.69 -0.30 -9.12
CA TYR A 483 10.69 -0.74 -10.08
C TYR A 483 11.10 -0.38 -11.49
N ALA A 484 11.59 0.85 -11.72
CA ALA A 484 12.05 1.27 -13.04
C ALA A 484 13.40 0.63 -13.43
N VAL A 485 14.39 0.61 -12.54
CA VAL A 485 15.75 0.17 -12.91
C VAL A 485 15.91 -1.36 -13.03
N LEU A 486 15.06 -2.15 -12.36
CA LEU A 486 15.12 -3.62 -12.38
C LEU A 486 13.86 -4.27 -12.95
N HIS A 487 12.91 -3.51 -13.52
CA HIS A 487 11.64 -4.03 -14.06
C HIS A 487 11.79 -5.27 -14.93
N GLU A 488 12.65 -5.17 -15.95
CA GLU A 488 12.82 -6.25 -16.93
C GLU A 488 13.77 -7.34 -16.43
N ALA A 489 14.65 -7.02 -15.47
CA ALA A 489 15.63 -7.96 -14.93
C ALA A 489 14.98 -9.17 -14.25
N ILE A 490 13.71 -9.05 -13.84
CA ILE A 490 12.94 -10.14 -13.23
C ILE A 490 12.63 -11.27 -14.21
N TYR A 491 12.70 -11.03 -15.52
CA TYR A 491 12.48 -12.01 -16.60
C TYR A 491 13.78 -12.57 -17.19
N CYS A 492 14.92 -11.99 -16.83
CA CYS A 492 16.19 -12.29 -17.48
C CYS A 492 16.85 -13.54 -16.88
N GLN A 493 17.12 -14.54 -17.73
CA GLN A 493 17.90 -15.73 -17.38
C GLN A 493 19.03 -15.96 -18.38
N GLY A 494 20.26 -15.64 -17.99
CA GLY A 494 21.44 -15.81 -18.85
C GLY A 494 21.61 -14.76 -19.95
N GLN A 495 20.75 -13.74 -19.99
CA GLN A 495 20.80 -12.66 -20.99
C GLN A 495 20.38 -11.31 -20.39
N ALA A 496 20.59 -10.26 -21.17
CA ALA A 496 20.23 -8.88 -20.86
C ALA A 496 18.88 -8.50 -21.49
N SER A 497 18.09 -7.65 -20.82
CA SER A 497 16.76 -7.28 -21.32
C SER A 497 16.84 -6.39 -22.57
N ASN A 498 17.86 -5.54 -22.64
CA ASN A 498 18.12 -4.59 -23.73
C ASN A 498 16.87 -3.76 -24.11
N TRP A 499 16.15 -3.25 -23.10
CA TRP A 499 14.93 -2.46 -23.28
C TRP A 499 13.87 -3.19 -24.09
N SER A 500 13.59 -4.43 -23.70
CA SER A 500 12.70 -5.36 -24.41
C SER A 500 11.32 -4.74 -24.67
N ALA A 501 10.72 -4.09 -23.66
CA ALA A 501 9.44 -3.39 -23.81
C ALA A 501 9.47 -2.42 -24.98
N GLU A 502 10.47 -1.55 -25.04
CA GLU A 502 10.59 -0.55 -26.10
C GLU A 502 10.87 -1.19 -27.46
N ARG A 503 11.76 -2.19 -27.52
CA ARG A 503 12.08 -2.89 -28.77
C ARG A 503 10.85 -3.56 -29.36
N ILE A 504 10.15 -4.37 -28.56
CA ILE A 504 8.98 -5.12 -29.00
C ILE A 504 7.86 -4.16 -29.43
N LEU A 505 7.62 -3.08 -28.68
CA LEU A 505 6.66 -2.05 -29.08
C LEU A 505 7.02 -1.47 -30.44
N LYS A 506 8.28 -1.06 -30.65
CA LYS A 506 8.73 -0.44 -31.91
C LYS A 506 8.73 -1.41 -33.09
N SER A 507 9.06 -2.69 -32.87
CA SER A 507 9.17 -3.66 -33.95
C SER A 507 7.86 -4.32 -34.34
N GLU A 508 6.95 -4.54 -33.38
CA GLU A 508 5.77 -5.39 -33.57
C GLU A 508 4.44 -4.64 -33.34
N PHE A 509 4.42 -3.55 -32.58
CA PHE A 509 3.19 -2.86 -32.17
C PHE A 509 3.22 -1.34 -32.39
N ALA A 510 4.10 -0.84 -33.26
CA ALA A 510 4.32 0.60 -33.43
C ALA A 510 3.09 1.33 -33.98
N GLU A 511 2.33 0.69 -34.87
CA GLU A 511 1.09 1.24 -35.41
C GLU A 511 -0.02 1.25 -34.34
N ASP A 512 -0.10 0.19 -33.52
CA ASP A 512 -1.11 0.08 -32.47
C ASP A 512 -0.89 1.10 -31.34
N PHE A 513 0.36 1.40 -30.99
CA PHE A 513 0.73 2.36 -29.95
C PHE A 513 1.28 3.69 -30.50
N GLU A 514 0.92 4.06 -31.73
CA GLU A 514 1.24 5.38 -32.27
C GLU A 514 0.60 6.45 -31.38
N TRP A 515 1.44 7.28 -30.77
CA TRP A 515 1.02 8.31 -29.83
C TRP A 515 1.06 9.71 -30.44
N ARG A 516 1.77 9.89 -31.56
CA ARG A 516 1.87 11.18 -32.24
C ARG A 516 0.55 11.52 -32.90
N ILE A 517 -0.15 12.52 -32.36
CA ILE A 517 -1.51 12.88 -32.78
C ILE A 517 -1.59 13.22 -34.27
N ASP A 518 -0.55 13.83 -34.84
CA ASP A 518 -0.45 14.19 -36.26
C ASP A 518 -0.32 12.98 -37.19
N HIS A 519 0.01 11.80 -36.66
CA HIS A 519 0.03 10.53 -37.40
C HIS A 519 -1.29 9.74 -37.28
N LEU A 520 -2.23 10.21 -36.45
CA LEU A 520 -3.49 9.52 -36.17
C LEU A 520 -4.67 10.18 -36.91
N LYS A 521 -5.68 9.39 -37.26
CA LYS A 521 -6.93 9.95 -37.80
C LYS A 521 -7.63 10.84 -36.74
N PRO A 522 -8.48 11.81 -37.14
CA PRO A 522 -9.09 12.77 -36.20
C PRO A 522 -9.80 12.15 -34.99
N ASP A 523 -10.49 11.03 -35.19
CA ASP A 523 -11.26 10.33 -34.15
C ASP A 523 -10.59 9.03 -33.69
N GLN A 524 -9.35 8.78 -34.12
CA GLN A 524 -8.60 7.59 -33.69
C GLN A 524 -8.14 7.78 -32.24
N PRO A 525 -8.46 6.85 -31.33
CA PRO A 525 -7.98 6.89 -29.96
C PRO A 525 -6.45 6.84 -29.89
N VAL A 526 -5.90 7.53 -28.88
CA VAL A 526 -4.50 7.34 -28.46
C VAL A 526 -4.50 6.28 -27.37
N HIS A 527 -3.67 5.26 -27.48
CA HIS A 527 -3.64 4.17 -26.49
C HIS A 527 -2.69 4.51 -25.34
N PHE A 528 -3.18 4.28 -24.11
CA PHE A 528 -2.38 4.27 -22.90
C PHE A 528 -1.48 3.03 -22.86
N THR A 529 -0.31 3.14 -22.23
CA THR A 529 0.58 2.00 -21.98
C THR A 529 0.24 1.33 -20.65
N GLY A 530 0.67 0.07 -20.47
CA GLY A 530 0.47 -0.68 -19.23
C GLY A 530 1.66 -0.61 -18.27
N GLU A 531 1.93 -1.74 -17.59
CA GLU A 531 3.13 -1.96 -16.77
C GLU A 531 4.37 -2.18 -17.66
N THR A 532 4.87 -1.09 -18.21
CA THR A 532 6.01 -1.09 -19.14
C THR A 532 6.97 0.04 -18.75
N ILE A 533 8.26 -0.27 -18.68
CA ILE A 533 9.31 0.73 -18.44
C ILE A 533 10.08 0.96 -19.73
N TYR A 534 10.25 2.23 -20.09
CA TYR A 534 10.92 2.67 -21.33
C TYR A 534 12.09 3.59 -21.01
N PRO A 535 13.11 3.68 -21.89
CA PRO A 535 14.25 4.57 -21.71
C PRO A 535 13.88 6.03 -21.42
N PHE A 536 12.88 6.58 -22.13
CA PHE A 536 12.48 7.99 -21.98
C PHE A 536 11.99 8.33 -20.56
N MET A 537 11.59 7.32 -19.78
CA MET A 537 11.12 7.55 -18.40
C MET A 537 12.24 8.06 -17.51
N PHE A 538 13.50 7.73 -17.83
CA PHE A 538 14.69 8.26 -17.18
C PHE A 538 15.01 9.70 -17.62
N GLU A 539 14.26 10.30 -18.54
CA GLU A 539 14.36 11.75 -18.82
C GLU A 539 13.24 12.52 -18.09
N ASP A 540 12.06 11.90 -18.02
CA ASP A 540 10.81 12.51 -17.57
C ASP A 540 10.68 12.55 -16.04
N TYR A 541 11.01 11.46 -15.36
CA TYR A 541 10.88 11.35 -13.90
C TYR A 541 12.06 12.05 -13.21
N ALA A 542 11.76 12.85 -12.19
CA ALA A 542 12.77 13.67 -11.54
C ALA A 542 13.84 12.82 -10.86
N GLU A 543 13.41 11.78 -10.15
CA GLU A 543 14.28 10.88 -9.39
C GLU A 543 14.97 9.83 -10.27
N LEU A 544 14.36 9.48 -11.41
CA LEU A 544 15.00 8.57 -12.38
C LEU A 544 16.08 9.25 -13.20
N ARG A 545 16.00 10.58 -13.39
CA ARG A 545 16.93 11.33 -14.26
C ARG A 545 18.41 11.15 -13.92
N PRO A 546 18.83 11.24 -12.64
CA PRO A 546 20.21 10.97 -12.25
C PRO A 546 20.65 9.51 -12.49
N LEU A 547 19.71 8.59 -12.69
CA LEU A 547 19.96 7.15 -12.85
C LEU A 547 20.00 6.69 -14.31
N THR A 548 19.89 7.61 -15.28
CA THR A 548 19.81 7.30 -16.71
C THR A 548 20.94 6.37 -17.19
N GLU A 549 22.19 6.71 -16.90
CA GLU A 549 23.35 5.90 -17.35
C GLU A 549 23.32 4.51 -16.70
N LEU A 550 23.02 4.45 -15.39
CA LEU A 550 22.89 3.20 -14.64
C LEU A 550 21.80 2.29 -15.24
N ALA A 551 20.65 2.86 -15.60
CA ALA A 551 19.55 2.11 -16.19
C ALA A 551 19.93 1.48 -17.53
N HIS A 552 20.62 2.23 -18.42
CA HIS A 552 21.12 1.66 -19.68
C HIS A 552 22.15 0.54 -19.47
N ARG A 553 23.00 0.68 -18.46
CA ARG A 553 24.00 -0.34 -18.09
C ARG A 553 23.33 -1.59 -17.51
N LEU A 554 22.29 -1.44 -16.68
CA LEU A 554 21.50 -2.56 -16.15
C LEU A 554 20.70 -3.27 -17.25
N ALA A 555 20.09 -2.52 -18.18
CA ALA A 555 19.38 -3.09 -19.33
C ALA A 555 20.32 -3.91 -20.23
N SER A 556 21.60 -3.55 -20.30
CA SER A 556 22.63 -4.28 -21.07
C SER A 556 23.36 -5.35 -20.24
N HIS A 557 23.04 -5.48 -18.94
CA HIS A 557 23.69 -6.43 -18.06
C HIS A 557 23.11 -7.84 -18.25
N SER A 558 23.98 -8.84 -18.40
CA SER A 558 23.55 -10.24 -18.48
C SER A 558 23.35 -10.81 -17.08
N TRP A 559 22.21 -11.45 -16.87
CA TRP A 559 21.81 -11.91 -15.54
C TRP A 559 21.99 -13.41 -15.32
N GLY A 560 22.16 -13.83 -14.06
CA GLY A 560 22.18 -15.25 -13.69
C GLY A 560 20.79 -15.91 -13.74
N GLN A 561 20.74 -17.23 -13.62
CA GLN A 561 19.50 -18.02 -13.58
C GLN A 561 18.69 -17.74 -12.30
N LEU A 562 17.39 -17.53 -12.43
CA LEU A 562 16.46 -17.37 -11.30
C LEU A 562 15.70 -18.67 -11.01
N TYR A 563 15.39 -19.44 -12.04
CA TYR A 563 14.55 -20.63 -11.92
C TYR A 563 15.31 -21.89 -12.31
N ASN A 564 15.24 -22.91 -11.46
CA ASN A 564 15.77 -24.23 -11.75
C ASN A 564 14.60 -25.17 -12.08
N LYS A 565 14.37 -25.40 -13.38
CA LYS A 565 13.23 -26.19 -13.87
C LYS A 565 13.26 -27.63 -13.35
N ASP A 566 14.43 -28.22 -13.14
CA ASP A 566 14.53 -29.60 -12.65
C ASP A 566 14.13 -29.68 -11.17
N VAL A 567 14.58 -28.72 -10.35
CA VAL A 567 14.17 -28.61 -8.94
C VAL A 567 12.66 -28.37 -8.83
N LEU A 568 12.11 -27.46 -9.65
CA LEU A 568 10.67 -27.17 -9.67
C LEU A 568 9.83 -28.41 -10.07
N LYS A 569 10.32 -29.24 -11.00
CA LYS A 569 9.65 -30.48 -11.42
C LYS A 569 9.72 -31.62 -10.40
N SER A 570 10.65 -31.56 -9.45
CA SER A 570 10.85 -32.59 -8.43
C SER A 570 10.47 -32.15 -7.02
N THR A 571 10.03 -30.91 -6.84
CA THR A 571 9.70 -30.37 -5.52
C THR A 571 8.48 -31.09 -4.93
N THR A 572 8.50 -31.32 -3.62
CA THR A 572 7.36 -31.85 -2.88
C THR A 572 6.64 -30.77 -2.07
N VAL A 573 7.02 -29.51 -2.24
CA VAL A 573 6.39 -28.38 -1.54
C VAL A 573 4.97 -28.21 -2.11
N PRO A 574 3.92 -28.20 -1.26
CA PRO A 574 2.58 -27.86 -1.72
C PRO A 574 2.54 -26.41 -2.20
N VAL A 575 2.12 -26.22 -3.46
CA VAL A 575 1.98 -24.89 -4.06
C VAL A 575 0.55 -24.69 -4.54
N ALA A 576 -0.06 -23.57 -4.16
CA ALA A 576 -1.31 -23.12 -4.73
C ALA A 576 -1.17 -21.69 -5.24
N GLY A 577 -1.86 -21.35 -6.32
CA GLY A 577 -1.86 -19.98 -6.81
C GLY A 577 -3.17 -19.57 -7.47
N VAL A 578 -3.44 -18.27 -7.47
CA VAL A 578 -4.55 -17.67 -8.21
C VAL A 578 -4.01 -16.82 -9.36
N SER A 579 -4.56 -17.04 -10.55
CA SER A 579 -4.30 -16.25 -11.76
C SER A 579 -5.59 -15.62 -12.24
N TYR A 580 -5.52 -14.35 -12.62
CA TYR A 580 -6.70 -13.60 -13.07
C TYR A 580 -6.84 -13.69 -14.58
N PHE A 581 -8.06 -13.94 -15.06
CA PHE A 581 -8.31 -14.31 -16.46
C PHE A 581 -7.85 -13.27 -17.47
N ASP A 582 -8.18 -12.00 -17.20
CA ASP A 582 -7.85 -10.84 -18.04
C ASP A 582 -6.70 -10.00 -17.45
N ASP A 583 -5.82 -10.60 -16.66
CA ASP A 583 -4.64 -9.88 -16.13
C ASP A 583 -3.81 -9.31 -17.29
N MET A 584 -3.43 -8.03 -17.16
CA MET A 584 -2.65 -7.30 -18.18
C MET A 584 -1.19 -7.11 -17.80
N TYR A 585 -0.81 -7.56 -16.60
CA TYR A 585 0.55 -7.45 -16.07
C TYR A 585 1.28 -8.79 -16.13
N VAL A 586 0.57 -9.87 -15.82
CA VAL A 586 1.12 -11.24 -15.84
C VAL A 586 0.30 -12.08 -16.81
N ASP A 587 0.96 -12.60 -17.86
CA ASP A 587 0.27 -13.40 -18.86
C ASP A 587 -0.21 -14.73 -18.25
N ARG A 588 -1.52 -14.99 -18.41
CA ARG A 588 -2.18 -16.19 -17.89
C ARG A 588 -1.60 -17.48 -18.49
N GLU A 589 -1.35 -17.51 -19.79
CA GLU A 589 -0.91 -18.74 -20.48
C GLU A 589 0.53 -19.10 -20.10
N LEU A 590 1.41 -18.10 -19.95
CA LEU A 590 2.73 -18.31 -19.38
C LEU A 590 2.66 -18.77 -17.92
N SER A 591 1.73 -18.21 -17.14
CA SER A 591 1.49 -18.65 -15.76
C SER A 591 1.06 -20.12 -15.68
N GLU A 592 0.15 -20.55 -16.56
CA GLU A 592 -0.31 -21.94 -16.66
C GLU A 592 0.84 -22.89 -17.04
N LYS A 593 1.67 -22.53 -18.02
CA LYS A 593 2.87 -23.30 -18.39
C LYS A 593 3.82 -23.47 -17.20
N THR A 594 3.99 -22.43 -16.38
CA THR A 594 4.79 -22.53 -15.16
C THR A 594 4.15 -23.46 -14.13
N ALA A 595 2.85 -23.34 -13.90
CA ALA A 595 2.12 -24.22 -12.98
C ALA A 595 2.24 -25.70 -13.40
N GLU A 596 2.27 -26.00 -14.69
CA GLU A 596 2.50 -27.36 -15.20
C GLU A 596 3.91 -27.90 -14.92
N VAL A 597 4.91 -27.02 -14.84
CA VAL A 597 6.30 -27.40 -14.53
C VAL A 597 6.48 -27.66 -13.03
N ILE A 598 5.80 -26.90 -12.16
CA ILE A 598 5.94 -27.05 -10.71
C ILE A 598 5.13 -28.27 -10.24
N GLN A 599 5.82 -29.26 -9.70
CA GLN A 599 5.18 -30.50 -9.27
C GLN A 599 4.12 -30.23 -8.18
N GLY A 600 2.89 -30.69 -8.45
CA GLY A 600 1.78 -30.59 -7.49
C GLY A 600 1.17 -29.19 -7.36
N PHE A 601 1.52 -28.25 -8.24
CA PHE A 601 0.92 -26.91 -8.24
C PHE A 601 -0.59 -26.97 -8.54
N LYS A 602 -1.40 -26.33 -7.69
CA LYS A 602 -2.85 -26.18 -7.89
C LYS A 602 -3.20 -24.73 -8.21
N GLN A 603 -3.74 -24.49 -9.42
CA GLN A 603 -3.95 -23.14 -9.92
C GLN A 603 -5.43 -22.79 -10.04
N TRP A 604 -5.90 -21.82 -9.26
CA TRP A 604 -7.22 -21.26 -9.44
C TRP A 604 -7.18 -20.16 -10.51
N ILE A 605 -7.92 -20.33 -11.61
CA ILE A 605 -8.11 -19.29 -12.62
C ILE A 605 -9.48 -18.66 -12.41
N THR A 606 -9.55 -17.35 -12.28
CA THR A 606 -10.81 -16.63 -12.05
C THR A 606 -10.87 -15.29 -12.78
N ASN A 607 -12.07 -14.86 -13.14
CA ASN A 607 -12.37 -13.52 -13.64
C ASN A 607 -13.11 -12.65 -12.62
N GLU A 608 -13.28 -13.12 -11.37
CA GLU A 608 -13.95 -12.39 -10.29
C GLU A 608 -13.15 -11.17 -9.83
N TYR A 609 -11.83 -11.20 -10.00
CA TYR A 609 -10.92 -10.17 -9.53
C TYR A 609 -9.96 -9.71 -10.63
N ALA A 610 -9.48 -8.48 -10.50
CA ALA A 610 -8.32 -7.99 -11.24
C ALA A 610 -7.02 -8.28 -10.47
N HIS A 611 -5.89 -7.78 -10.96
CA HIS A 611 -4.57 -8.09 -10.39
C HIS A 611 -4.44 -7.80 -8.89
N ASN A 612 -5.19 -6.81 -8.39
CA ASN A 612 -5.26 -6.46 -6.97
C ASN A 612 -6.19 -7.36 -6.13
N GLY A 613 -6.53 -8.57 -6.59
CA GLY A 613 -7.46 -9.47 -5.90
C GLY A 613 -7.13 -9.71 -4.43
N LEU A 614 -5.85 -9.92 -4.08
CA LEU A 614 -5.43 -10.09 -2.67
C LEU A 614 -5.81 -8.89 -1.78
N ARG A 615 -5.82 -7.68 -2.33
CA ARG A 615 -6.25 -6.46 -1.63
C ARG A 615 -7.77 -6.33 -1.58
N ALA A 616 -8.44 -6.77 -2.65
CA ALA A 616 -9.89 -6.65 -2.78
C ALA A 616 -10.65 -7.68 -1.91
N ASP A 617 -10.15 -8.92 -1.82
CA ASP A 617 -10.82 -10.02 -1.12
C ASP A 617 -9.80 -11.05 -0.60
N GLY A 618 -8.79 -10.56 0.10
CA GLY A 618 -7.66 -11.37 0.55
C GLY A 618 -8.03 -12.50 1.51
N GLU A 619 -9.08 -12.32 2.32
CA GLU A 619 -9.54 -13.35 3.25
C GLU A 619 -10.08 -14.57 2.50
N ARG A 620 -10.98 -14.38 1.52
CA ARG A 620 -11.52 -15.46 0.71
C ARG A 620 -10.42 -16.14 -0.11
N ILE A 621 -9.57 -15.34 -0.76
CA ILE A 621 -8.52 -15.86 -1.63
C ILE A 621 -7.54 -16.73 -0.84
N VAL A 622 -7.00 -16.22 0.28
CA VAL A 622 -5.98 -16.98 1.04
C VAL A 622 -6.57 -18.23 1.69
N ASN A 623 -7.77 -18.16 2.25
CA ASN A 623 -8.45 -19.36 2.77
C ASN A 623 -8.63 -20.43 1.71
N TYR A 624 -9.02 -20.05 0.48
CA TYR A 624 -9.18 -21.01 -0.61
C TYR A 624 -7.84 -21.58 -1.09
N LEU A 625 -6.79 -20.75 -1.17
CA LEU A 625 -5.46 -21.21 -1.56
C LEU A 625 -4.87 -22.19 -0.54
N PHE A 626 -5.09 -22.00 0.77
CA PHE A 626 -4.68 -22.99 1.78
C PHE A 626 -5.37 -24.34 1.58
N LYS A 627 -6.71 -24.33 1.39
CA LYS A 627 -7.46 -25.56 1.12
C LYS A 627 -6.96 -26.28 -0.13
N LEU A 628 -6.69 -25.52 -1.20
CA LEU A 628 -6.11 -26.06 -2.41
C LEU A 628 -4.74 -26.69 -2.14
N ALA A 629 -3.79 -25.94 -1.58
CA ALA A 629 -2.44 -26.42 -1.29
C ALA A 629 -2.46 -27.72 -0.48
N ARG A 630 -3.32 -27.81 0.53
CA ARG A 630 -3.44 -28.96 1.44
C ARG A 630 -4.27 -30.12 0.88
N GLY A 631 -4.94 -29.94 -0.27
CA GLY A 631 -5.79 -30.97 -0.86
C GLY A 631 -7.12 -31.19 -0.13
N GLU A 632 -7.57 -30.19 0.62
CA GLU A 632 -8.87 -30.17 1.28
C GLU A 632 -10.01 -29.85 0.30
N GLU A 633 -9.67 -29.24 -0.85
CA GLU A 633 -10.57 -29.03 -1.97
C GLU A 633 -10.15 -29.92 -3.15
N ASN A 634 -11.15 -30.59 -3.73
CA ASN A 634 -10.96 -31.40 -4.94
C ASN A 634 -10.80 -30.46 -6.14
N TYR A 635 -9.56 -30.08 -6.42
CA TYR A 635 -9.20 -29.42 -7.66
C TYR A 635 -8.98 -30.49 -8.74
N ASN A 636 -10.07 -30.93 -9.38
CA ASN A 636 -10.00 -31.71 -10.61
C ASN A 636 -9.88 -30.73 -11.78
N ARG A 637 -8.73 -30.74 -12.47
CA ARG A 637 -8.61 -30.17 -13.82
C ARG A 637 -9.37 -31.03 -14.82
#